data_AF-A0A7X3D755-F1
#
_entry.id   AF-A0A7X3D755-F1
#
_cell.length_a   1.000
_cell.length_b   1.000
_cell.length_c   1.000
_cell.angle_alpha   90.00
_cell.angle_beta   90.00
_cell.angle_gamma   90.00
#
_symmetry.space_group_name_H-M   'P 1'
#
loop_
_entity.id
_entity.type
_entity.pdbx_description
1 polymer ?
#
loop_
_entity_poly.entity_id
_entity_poly.type
_entity_poly.pdbx_seq_one_letter_code
_entity_poly.pdbx_strand_id
1 'polypeptide(L)'
;MNIHQIEEALSIPDTSIRCQRVLDEVQPILRQIMDTFKSQYANHAPELLNYHVHTYEVTLRTTMHDARNPKYADSKRNSDIGKKAFIELIDKSQSPSEFSTLMLSLNGMDRKFKITQSDNFYPYWEAVRTQSNAKQFAQVLESLPENVQVYISDKEDTPIKRSELIPYLQTCIKEKRKPWILFGTQIDFERIPHTAELVEIIWNTWNELAPLRQFRRAEAASQAHSLRIFERFNAHQEEFSITLFGKSYDVKFEATAQVKANQWKQEFGLYEKGQLLVQGNFDQYIRDPGEVIGIRLNHANGVLFSQLRMLREDGQSQWKITKSFKTRGNDNSVDQNKAYLNKAMEELKNHQVTTEGNAFHVGTWDNDKQQFVEPIAQVKKTMITAAAIFTDCLGYFHFPKEAVPAETPSQEGADESFELFEHDFNLSSILSNVQESPFTYADAIIRDFHLNLVSLEDKHFVILNGISGTGKTRLCLLYANAVYGQTHDAYNPYLKVIPVRPDWTDSTSLFGYYSALEKRYVRTQFLNAVLQAIQEGKPMFVVLDEMNLARVEYYLSDYLSAIESRQPIRLHTESHVTDVPQELQIPHNLYVIGTINVDETTHSISDKVLDRAFVMTLSDVDLDQFWNAAESKYKIALQEEWKMLQTLHVKLSRYELHFGYRTMNEMLRKLYANEELDSDIRMEKKEAVDRVIAEKVLPKIRGDERIDALLTDLIDWAAALFGDGSESLYHLLRMKGELDRYGATQFWR
;
A
#
# COMPACT_ATOMS: atom_id res chain seq x y z
N MET A 1 1.58 -25.63 -40.69
CA MET A 1 1.88 -25.53 -39.25
C MET A 1 2.50 -26.84 -38.79
N ASN A 2 3.68 -26.82 -38.16
CA ASN A 2 4.33 -28.03 -37.64
C ASN A 2 4.07 -28.11 -36.13
N ILE A 3 3.11 -28.95 -35.71
CA ILE A 3 2.71 -29.07 -34.30
C ILE A 3 3.84 -29.60 -33.42
N HIS A 4 4.63 -30.56 -33.92
CA HIS A 4 5.76 -31.10 -33.17
C HIS A 4 6.79 -30.00 -32.86
N GLN A 5 7.09 -29.14 -33.82
CA GLN A 5 8.01 -28.01 -33.63
C GLN A 5 7.47 -27.00 -32.61
N ILE A 6 6.16 -26.71 -32.65
CA ILE A 6 5.51 -25.82 -31.67
C ILE A 6 5.56 -26.43 -30.27
N GLU A 7 5.22 -27.71 -30.13
CA GLU A 7 5.21 -28.42 -28.86
C GLU A 7 6.61 -28.49 -28.26
N GLU A 8 7.62 -28.77 -29.09
CA GLU A 8 9.03 -28.73 -28.69
C GLU A 8 9.41 -27.34 -28.18
N ALA A 9 9.10 -26.27 -28.92
CA ALA A 9 9.41 -24.91 -28.53
C ALA A 9 8.75 -24.52 -27.19
N LEU A 10 7.49 -24.90 -26.96
CA LEU A 10 6.75 -24.59 -25.72
C LEU A 10 7.22 -25.40 -24.51
N SER A 11 7.86 -26.56 -24.72
CA SER A 11 8.25 -27.50 -23.66
C SER A 11 9.69 -27.32 -23.16
N ILE A 12 10.45 -26.39 -23.75
CA ILE A 12 11.86 -26.14 -23.37
C ILE A 12 11.94 -25.75 -21.89
N PRO A 13 12.77 -26.43 -21.06
CA PRO A 13 12.87 -26.11 -19.64
C PRO A 13 13.43 -24.71 -19.38
N ASP A 14 14.47 -24.31 -20.12
CA ASP A 14 15.12 -23.02 -19.97
C ASP A 14 14.21 -21.87 -20.44
N THR A 15 13.87 -20.95 -19.53
CA THR A 15 12.95 -19.85 -19.80
C THR A 15 13.42 -18.93 -20.93
N SER A 16 14.71 -18.63 -20.99
CA SER A 16 15.28 -17.71 -21.99
C SER A 16 15.23 -18.31 -23.39
N ILE A 17 15.68 -19.57 -23.53
CA ILE A 17 15.67 -20.30 -24.80
C ILE A 17 14.22 -20.56 -25.23
N ARG A 18 13.34 -20.95 -24.30
CA ARG A 18 11.91 -21.13 -24.57
C ARG A 18 11.27 -19.85 -25.10
N CYS A 19 11.45 -18.72 -24.41
CA CYS A 19 10.87 -17.45 -24.85
C CYS A 19 11.38 -17.02 -26.22
N GLN A 20 12.68 -17.21 -26.49
CA GLN A 20 13.28 -16.93 -27.80
C GLN A 20 12.65 -17.80 -28.90
N ARG A 21 12.61 -19.13 -28.73
CA ARG A 21 12.04 -20.03 -29.75
C ARG A 21 10.55 -19.80 -29.96
N VAL A 22 9.79 -19.50 -28.91
CA VAL A 22 8.37 -19.15 -29.03
C VAL A 22 8.18 -17.84 -29.80
N LEU A 23 9.04 -16.84 -29.57
CA LEU A 23 9.03 -15.58 -30.30
C LEU A 23 9.35 -15.77 -31.79
N ASP A 24 10.32 -16.62 -32.11
CA ASP A 24 10.83 -16.78 -33.47
C ASP A 24 10.03 -17.80 -34.30
N GLU A 25 9.46 -18.84 -33.67
CA GLU A 25 8.85 -19.97 -34.36
C GLU A 25 7.32 -20.03 -34.17
N VAL A 26 6.80 -19.67 -32.99
CA VAL A 26 5.38 -19.86 -32.66
C VAL A 26 4.55 -18.60 -32.89
N GLN A 27 5.03 -17.43 -32.46
CA GLN A 27 4.33 -16.15 -32.66
C GLN A 27 4.07 -15.82 -34.15
N PRO A 28 5.01 -16.04 -35.09
CA PRO A 28 4.75 -15.79 -36.51
C PRO A 28 3.65 -16.69 -37.07
N ILE A 29 3.55 -17.94 -36.61
CA ILE A 29 2.49 -18.87 -37.02
C ILE A 29 1.12 -18.36 -36.54
N LEU A 30 1.02 -17.97 -35.26
CA LEU A 30 -0.21 -17.40 -34.71
C LEU A 30 -0.63 -16.13 -35.43
N ARG A 31 0.33 -15.24 -35.75
CA ARG A 31 0.10 -14.02 -36.53
C ARG A 31 -0.39 -14.34 -37.93
N GLN A 32 0.25 -15.28 -38.64
CA GLN A 32 -0.19 -15.70 -39.97
C GLN A 32 -1.61 -16.26 -39.97
N ILE A 33 -1.97 -17.09 -38.99
CA ILE A 33 -3.34 -17.63 -38.85
C ILE A 33 -4.33 -16.49 -38.62
N MET A 34 -4.02 -15.55 -37.71
CA MET A 34 -4.88 -14.42 -37.41
C MET A 34 -5.07 -13.48 -38.61
N ASP A 35 -4.00 -13.17 -39.35
CA ASP A 35 -4.05 -12.31 -40.54
C ASP A 35 -4.82 -13.00 -41.68
N THR A 36 -4.66 -14.32 -41.84
CA THR A 36 -5.45 -15.11 -42.80
C THR A 36 -6.94 -15.09 -42.43
N PHE A 37 -7.26 -15.32 -41.15
CA PHE A 37 -8.63 -15.23 -40.65
C PHE A 37 -9.25 -13.84 -40.91
N LYS A 38 -8.56 -12.76 -40.55
CA LYS A 38 -9.02 -11.38 -40.76
C LYS A 38 -9.27 -11.10 -42.25
N SER A 39 -8.31 -11.44 -43.11
CA SER A 39 -8.41 -11.15 -44.55
C SER A 39 -9.50 -11.98 -45.24
N GLN A 40 -9.60 -13.27 -44.92
CA GLN A 40 -10.60 -14.18 -45.50
C GLN A 40 -12.04 -13.78 -45.16
N TYR A 41 -12.28 -13.32 -43.91
CA TYR A 41 -13.62 -12.99 -43.43
C TYR A 41 -13.93 -11.49 -43.36
N ALA A 42 -13.03 -10.62 -43.81
CA ALA A 42 -13.25 -9.17 -43.84
C ALA A 42 -14.54 -8.76 -44.58
N ASN A 43 -14.93 -9.48 -45.64
CA ASN A 43 -16.17 -9.19 -46.37
C ASN A 43 -17.44 -9.55 -45.58
N HIS A 44 -17.35 -10.52 -44.67
CA HIS A 44 -18.49 -10.98 -43.86
C HIS A 44 -18.59 -10.21 -42.54
N ALA A 45 -17.46 -9.84 -41.95
CA ALA A 45 -17.35 -9.05 -40.73
C ALA A 45 -16.30 -7.93 -40.93
N PRO A 46 -16.68 -6.81 -41.57
CA PRO A 46 -15.75 -5.70 -41.87
C PRO A 46 -15.05 -5.14 -40.64
N GLU A 47 -15.69 -5.23 -39.47
CA GLU A 47 -15.13 -4.79 -38.19
C GLU A 47 -13.85 -5.53 -37.78
N LEU A 48 -13.60 -6.74 -38.30
CA LEU A 48 -12.36 -7.49 -38.06
C LEU A 48 -11.11 -6.68 -38.45
N LEU A 49 -11.20 -5.90 -39.52
CA LEU A 49 -10.09 -5.07 -40.00
C LEU A 49 -9.74 -3.95 -39.02
N ASN A 50 -10.73 -3.47 -38.25
CA ASN A 50 -10.56 -2.38 -37.29
C ASN A 50 -10.03 -2.85 -35.93
N TYR A 51 -10.11 -4.16 -35.63
CA TYR A 51 -9.59 -4.67 -34.36
C TYR A 51 -8.07 -4.67 -34.33
N HIS A 52 -7.56 -4.24 -33.18
CA HIS A 52 -6.14 -4.20 -32.90
C HIS A 52 -5.64 -5.60 -32.59
N VAL A 53 -4.53 -5.99 -33.22
CA VAL A 53 -3.89 -7.28 -32.97
C VAL A 53 -2.90 -7.12 -31.82
N HIS A 54 -3.17 -7.77 -30.71
CA HIS A 54 -2.29 -7.82 -29.55
C HIS A 54 -1.59 -9.18 -29.49
N THR A 55 -0.28 -9.16 -29.25
CA THR A 55 0.59 -10.33 -29.31
C THR A 55 1.34 -10.53 -28.01
N TYR A 56 1.71 -11.77 -27.70
CA TYR A 56 2.52 -12.08 -26.51
C TYR A 56 4.00 -11.66 -26.61
N GLU A 57 4.41 -11.06 -27.73
CA GLU A 57 5.82 -10.73 -28.05
C GLU A 57 6.50 -9.85 -27.01
N VAL A 58 5.82 -8.81 -26.49
CA VAL A 58 6.42 -7.89 -25.50
C VAL A 58 6.75 -8.64 -24.21
N THR A 59 5.80 -9.42 -23.69
CA THR A 59 5.99 -10.23 -22.49
C THR A 59 7.11 -11.25 -22.69
N LEU A 60 7.16 -11.93 -23.84
CA LEU A 60 8.23 -12.87 -24.15
C LEU A 60 9.61 -12.20 -24.17
N ARG A 61 9.73 -11.00 -24.77
CA ARG A 61 10.99 -10.25 -24.82
C ARG A 61 11.44 -9.79 -23.44
N THR A 62 10.54 -9.24 -22.63
CA THR A 62 10.84 -8.80 -21.26
C THR A 62 11.28 -9.98 -20.41
N THR A 63 10.53 -11.08 -20.40
CA THR A 63 10.89 -12.28 -19.61
C THR A 63 12.19 -12.91 -20.10
N MET A 64 12.44 -12.93 -21.42
CA MET A 64 13.70 -13.42 -21.97
C MET A 64 14.88 -12.59 -21.46
N HIS A 65 14.75 -11.26 -21.43
CA HIS A 65 15.77 -10.38 -20.88
C HIS A 65 15.96 -10.61 -19.38
N ASP A 66 14.87 -10.74 -18.62
CA ASP A 66 14.89 -11.00 -17.18
C ASP A 66 15.53 -12.36 -16.86
N ALA A 67 15.22 -13.41 -17.62
CA ALA A 67 15.77 -14.74 -17.41
C ALA A 67 17.28 -14.83 -17.69
N ARG A 68 17.79 -13.99 -18.60
CA ARG A 68 19.22 -13.85 -18.89
C ARG A 68 19.96 -13.03 -17.84
N ASN A 69 19.27 -12.29 -16.98
CA ASN A 69 19.88 -11.46 -15.96
C ASN A 69 20.14 -12.30 -14.68
N PRO A 70 21.41 -12.56 -14.32
CA PRO A 70 21.75 -13.40 -13.17
C PRO A 70 21.37 -12.78 -11.82
N LYS A 71 21.08 -11.46 -11.76
CA LYS A 71 20.71 -10.74 -10.54
C LYS A 71 19.25 -10.91 -10.12
N TYR A 72 18.38 -11.39 -11.01
CA TYR A 72 17.00 -11.61 -10.65
C TYR A 72 16.81 -12.93 -9.92
N ALA A 73 15.90 -12.94 -8.95
CA ALA A 73 15.56 -14.13 -8.17
C ALA A 73 15.25 -15.31 -9.11
N ASP A 74 15.56 -16.53 -8.68
CA ASP A 74 15.36 -17.73 -9.50
C ASP A 74 13.91 -17.91 -9.95
N SER A 75 12.92 -17.39 -9.21
CA SER A 75 11.51 -17.36 -9.60
C SER A 75 11.22 -16.48 -10.82
N LYS A 76 12.02 -15.44 -11.07
CA LYS A 76 11.96 -14.61 -12.29
C LYS A 76 12.76 -15.22 -13.44
N ARG A 77 13.79 -16.02 -13.15
CA ARG A 77 14.63 -16.69 -14.15
C ARG A 77 14.04 -18.01 -14.64
N ASN A 78 13.36 -18.73 -13.74
CA ASN A 78 12.64 -19.98 -14.00
C ASN A 78 11.14 -19.71 -13.87
N SER A 79 10.55 -19.19 -14.94
CA SER A 79 9.13 -18.88 -15.04
C SER A 79 8.41 -19.93 -15.90
N ASP A 80 7.09 -20.01 -15.82
CA ASP A 80 6.25 -20.76 -16.79
C ASP A 80 5.94 -19.92 -18.05
N ILE A 81 6.35 -18.66 -18.09
CA ILE A 81 6.19 -17.80 -19.27
C ILE A 81 6.90 -18.44 -20.48
N GLY A 82 6.22 -18.41 -21.62
CA GLY A 82 6.65 -19.09 -22.84
C GLY A 82 6.19 -20.55 -22.95
N LYS A 83 5.62 -21.17 -21.90
CA LYS A 83 4.93 -22.48 -22.04
C LYS A 83 3.57 -22.35 -22.74
N LYS A 84 3.05 -21.12 -22.83
CA LYS A 84 1.87 -20.74 -23.60
C LYS A 84 2.25 -19.59 -24.53
N ALA A 85 1.67 -19.57 -25.72
CA ALA A 85 1.72 -18.47 -26.66
C ALA A 85 0.30 -18.06 -27.04
N PHE A 86 0.04 -16.75 -27.19
CA PHE A 86 -1.25 -16.28 -27.66
C PHE A 86 -1.13 -15.07 -28.59
N ILE A 87 -2.20 -14.86 -29.35
CA ILE A 87 -2.50 -13.67 -30.13
C ILE A 87 -3.99 -13.37 -29.96
N GLU A 88 -4.35 -12.10 -29.86
CA GLU A 88 -5.75 -11.71 -29.66
C GLU A 88 -6.16 -10.48 -30.46
N LEU A 89 -7.46 -10.39 -30.72
CA LEU A 89 -8.12 -9.25 -31.36
C LEU A 89 -8.80 -8.41 -30.29
N ILE A 90 -8.39 -7.15 -30.18
CA ILE A 90 -8.92 -6.20 -29.23
C ILE A 90 -9.84 -5.21 -29.94
N ASP A 91 -11.08 -5.09 -29.46
CA ASP A 91 -12.01 -4.05 -29.89
C ASP A 91 -11.74 -2.76 -29.10
N LYS A 92 -11.29 -1.73 -29.82
CA LYS A 92 -11.02 -0.38 -29.28
C LYS A 92 -12.09 0.65 -29.64
N SER A 93 -13.22 0.22 -30.23
CA SER A 93 -14.30 1.12 -30.64
C SER A 93 -14.91 1.91 -29.47
N GLN A 94 -14.81 1.38 -28.25
CA GLN A 94 -15.32 2.00 -27.02
C GLN A 94 -14.19 2.63 -26.18
N SER A 95 -13.16 3.20 -26.80
CA SER A 95 -12.06 3.86 -26.08
C SER A 95 -12.58 4.88 -25.04
N PRO A 96 -12.01 4.89 -23.80
CA PRO A 96 -10.83 4.13 -23.33
C PRO A 96 -11.12 2.70 -22.81
N SER A 97 -12.35 2.19 -22.91
CA SER A 97 -12.68 0.82 -22.54
C SER A 97 -12.48 -0.14 -23.73
N GLU A 98 -11.44 -0.97 -23.65
CA GLU A 98 -11.17 -2.02 -24.64
C GLU A 98 -11.43 -3.43 -24.08
N PHE A 99 -11.71 -4.40 -24.95
CA PHE A 99 -11.92 -5.79 -24.57
C PHE A 99 -11.46 -6.76 -25.66
N SER A 100 -11.08 -7.97 -25.26
CA SER A 100 -10.71 -9.05 -26.18
C SER A 100 -11.96 -9.61 -26.85
N THR A 101 -11.93 -9.73 -28.17
CA THR A 101 -13.03 -10.29 -28.97
C THR A 101 -12.79 -11.75 -29.34
N LEU A 102 -11.52 -12.13 -29.48
CA LEU A 102 -11.06 -13.47 -29.78
C LEU A 102 -9.56 -13.55 -29.50
N MET A 103 -9.16 -14.62 -28.82
CA MET A 103 -7.78 -15.00 -28.55
C MET A 103 -7.56 -16.42 -29.09
N LEU A 104 -6.49 -16.58 -29.87
CA LEU A 104 -5.94 -17.86 -30.23
C LEU A 104 -4.77 -18.14 -29.30
N SER A 105 -4.76 -19.28 -28.64
CA SER A 105 -3.63 -19.65 -27.78
C SER A 105 -3.21 -21.10 -27.93
N LEU A 106 -1.91 -21.32 -27.97
CA LEU A 106 -1.25 -22.62 -27.93
C LEU A 106 -0.70 -22.80 -26.52
N ASN A 107 -1.17 -23.82 -25.80
CA ASN A 107 -0.71 -24.12 -24.45
C ASN A 107 0.02 -25.46 -24.44
N GLY A 108 1.32 -25.43 -24.16
CA GLY A 108 2.16 -26.62 -24.12
C GLY A 108 1.95 -27.48 -22.87
N MET A 109 1.36 -26.92 -21.81
CA MET A 109 1.16 -27.64 -20.55
C MET A 109 -0.01 -28.64 -20.63
N ASP A 110 -1.11 -28.25 -21.25
CA ASP A 110 -2.28 -29.11 -21.48
C ASP A 110 -2.33 -29.69 -22.91
N ARG A 111 -1.38 -29.30 -23.77
CA ARG A 111 -1.28 -29.70 -25.20
C ARG A 111 -2.53 -29.33 -26.00
N LYS A 112 -3.05 -28.11 -25.81
CA LYS A 112 -4.28 -27.64 -26.47
C LYS A 112 -4.13 -26.32 -27.21
N PHE A 113 -4.81 -26.23 -28.36
CA PHE A 113 -5.09 -24.99 -29.06
C PHE A 113 -6.46 -24.47 -28.65
N LYS A 114 -6.50 -23.33 -27.96
CA LYS A 114 -7.73 -22.70 -27.47
C LYS A 114 -8.12 -21.52 -28.36
N ILE A 115 -9.37 -21.51 -28.79
CA ILE A 115 -10.01 -20.44 -29.58
C ILE A 115 -11.07 -19.83 -28.68
N THR A 116 -10.74 -18.75 -28.00
CA THR A 116 -11.54 -18.26 -26.87
C THR A 116 -11.63 -16.75 -26.84
N GLN A 117 -12.75 -16.20 -26.37
CA GLN A 117 -12.76 -14.83 -25.84
C GLN A 117 -12.26 -14.86 -24.39
N SER A 118 -11.27 -14.04 -24.04
CA SER A 118 -10.68 -13.97 -22.70
C SER A 118 -10.90 -12.61 -22.07
N ASP A 119 -11.54 -12.58 -20.90
CA ASP A 119 -11.92 -11.36 -20.21
C ASP A 119 -11.49 -11.40 -18.75
N ASN A 120 -11.17 -10.23 -18.20
CA ASN A 120 -10.97 -10.06 -16.76
C ASN A 120 -12.31 -10.15 -16.00
N PHE A 121 -12.24 -10.25 -14.67
CA PHE A 121 -13.41 -10.51 -13.82
C PHE A 121 -14.46 -9.38 -13.78
N TYR A 122 -14.04 -8.13 -13.96
CA TYR A 122 -14.85 -6.95 -13.59
C TYR A 122 -16.16 -6.76 -14.36
N PRO A 123 -16.20 -6.96 -15.69
CA PRO A 123 -17.46 -6.96 -16.43
C PRO A 123 -18.49 -7.94 -15.90
N TYR A 124 -18.03 -9.11 -15.45
CA TYR A 124 -18.89 -10.16 -14.94
C TYR A 124 -19.34 -9.90 -13.51
N TRP A 125 -18.53 -9.20 -12.71
CA TRP A 125 -18.99 -8.64 -11.44
C TRP A 125 -20.20 -7.74 -11.67
N GLU A 126 -20.12 -6.79 -12.60
CA GLU A 126 -21.27 -5.94 -12.92
C GLU A 126 -22.46 -6.76 -13.45
N ALA A 127 -22.18 -7.78 -14.27
CA ALA A 127 -23.20 -8.69 -14.80
C ALA A 127 -23.99 -9.43 -13.72
N VAL A 128 -23.41 -9.67 -12.55
CA VAL A 128 -24.08 -10.38 -11.44
C VAL A 128 -24.38 -9.49 -10.23
N ARG A 129 -24.17 -8.17 -10.34
CA ARG A 129 -24.32 -7.22 -9.24
C ARG A 129 -25.75 -7.11 -8.73
N THR A 130 -26.73 -7.14 -9.63
CA THR A 130 -28.17 -7.10 -9.29
C THR A 130 -28.87 -8.33 -9.84
N GLN A 131 -30.03 -8.67 -9.26
CA GLN A 131 -30.84 -9.78 -9.76
C GLN A 131 -31.30 -9.57 -11.22
N SER A 132 -31.52 -8.31 -11.62
CA SER A 132 -31.87 -7.97 -13.01
C SER A 132 -30.70 -8.22 -13.96
N ASN A 133 -29.50 -7.72 -13.62
CA ASN A 133 -28.29 -7.94 -14.42
C ASN A 133 -28.00 -9.44 -14.55
N ALA A 134 -28.11 -10.19 -13.45
CA ALA A 134 -27.85 -11.63 -13.45
C ALA A 134 -28.81 -12.40 -14.38
N LYS A 135 -30.09 -11.98 -14.44
CA LYS A 135 -31.06 -12.56 -15.38
C LYS A 135 -30.70 -12.25 -16.84
N GLN A 136 -30.31 -11.02 -17.15
CA GLN A 136 -29.87 -10.64 -18.50
C GLN A 136 -28.61 -11.42 -18.91
N PHE A 137 -27.64 -11.55 -18.01
CA PHE A 137 -26.44 -12.32 -18.28
C PHE A 137 -26.72 -13.83 -18.43
N ALA A 138 -27.67 -14.38 -17.66
CA ALA A 138 -28.11 -15.77 -17.84
C ALA A 138 -28.67 -16.01 -19.25
N GLN A 139 -29.46 -15.08 -19.80
CA GLN A 139 -29.96 -15.18 -21.18
C GLN A 139 -28.82 -15.19 -22.21
N VAL A 140 -27.76 -14.39 -21.97
CA VAL A 140 -26.55 -14.43 -22.82
C VAL A 140 -25.91 -15.82 -22.75
N LEU A 141 -25.76 -16.40 -21.56
CA LEU A 141 -25.18 -17.75 -21.39
C LEU A 141 -26.02 -18.86 -22.02
N GLU A 142 -27.35 -18.75 -21.95
CA GLU A 142 -28.31 -19.67 -22.58
C GLU A 142 -28.29 -19.58 -24.10
N SER A 143 -28.02 -18.39 -24.66
CA SER A 143 -27.91 -18.19 -26.11
C SER A 143 -26.63 -18.75 -26.74
N LEU A 144 -25.63 -19.10 -25.92
CA LEU A 144 -24.38 -19.68 -26.43
C LEU A 144 -24.61 -21.13 -26.91
N PRO A 145 -24.06 -21.55 -28.06
CA PRO A 145 -24.15 -22.93 -28.54
C PRO A 145 -23.42 -23.93 -27.62
N GLU A 146 -23.94 -25.15 -27.38
CA GLU A 146 -23.43 -26.12 -26.38
C GLU A 146 -21.93 -26.44 -26.45
N ASN A 147 -21.33 -26.39 -27.64
CA ASN A 147 -19.91 -26.60 -27.87
C ASN A 147 -19.02 -25.49 -27.28
N VAL A 148 -19.55 -24.31 -26.98
CA VAL A 148 -18.82 -23.23 -26.29
C VAL A 148 -18.65 -23.57 -24.81
N GLN A 149 -17.43 -23.88 -24.40
CA GLN A 149 -17.09 -24.20 -23.01
C GLN A 149 -16.65 -22.94 -22.25
N VAL A 150 -16.82 -22.96 -20.92
CA VAL A 150 -16.42 -21.88 -20.02
C VAL A 150 -15.29 -22.37 -19.14
N TYR A 151 -14.18 -21.65 -19.12
CA TYR A 151 -13.02 -21.96 -18.28
C TYR A 151 -12.70 -20.78 -17.38
N ILE A 152 -12.18 -21.10 -16.20
CA ILE A 152 -11.74 -20.11 -15.21
C ILE A 152 -10.27 -20.39 -14.90
N SER A 153 -9.45 -19.33 -14.89
CA SER A 153 -8.00 -19.45 -14.72
C SER A 153 -7.54 -20.06 -13.40
N ASP A 154 -8.37 -20.06 -12.36
CA ASP A 154 -8.06 -20.63 -11.04
C ASP A 154 -8.62 -22.04 -10.82
N LYS A 155 -9.21 -22.65 -11.87
CA LYS A 155 -9.54 -24.08 -11.92
C LYS A 155 -8.59 -24.76 -12.90
N GLU A 156 -8.20 -26.00 -12.62
CA GLU A 156 -7.26 -26.82 -13.42
C GLU A 156 -7.81 -27.17 -14.83
N ASP A 157 -7.99 -26.17 -15.70
CA ASP A 157 -8.47 -26.24 -17.10
C ASP A 157 -9.77 -27.05 -17.33
N THR A 158 -10.48 -27.38 -16.24
CA THR A 158 -11.75 -28.11 -16.28
C THR A 158 -12.88 -27.13 -16.55
N PRO A 159 -13.73 -27.36 -17.58
CA PRO A 159 -14.79 -26.44 -17.90
C PRO A 159 -15.85 -26.43 -16.78
N ILE A 160 -16.34 -25.24 -16.44
CA ILE A 160 -17.46 -25.07 -15.54
C ILE A 160 -18.78 -25.13 -16.32
N LYS A 161 -19.81 -25.76 -15.74
CA LYS A 161 -21.15 -25.71 -16.33
C LYS A 161 -21.65 -24.26 -16.33
N ARG A 162 -22.31 -23.84 -17.41
CA ARG A 162 -22.82 -22.46 -17.53
C ARG A 162 -23.80 -22.09 -16.42
N SER A 163 -24.62 -23.04 -15.98
CA SER A 163 -25.56 -22.86 -14.86
C SER A 163 -24.85 -22.58 -13.53
N GLU A 164 -23.58 -22.97 -13.38
CA GLU A 164 -22.77 -22.76 -12.19
C GLU A 164 -21.94 -21.48 -12.25
N LEU A 165 -21.84 -20.82 -13.42
CA LEU A 165 -21.00 -19.63 -13.59
C LEU A 165 -21.46 -18.45 -12.75
N ILE A 166 -22.76 -18.13 -12.73
CA ILE A 166 -23.29 -17.01 -11.93
C ILE A 166 -23.08 -17.25 -10.43
N PRO A 167 -23.44 -18.41 -9.85
CA PRO A 167 -23.09 -18.74 -8.47
C PRO A 167 -21.59 -18.64 -8.19
N TYR A 168 -20.75 -19.10 -9.12
CA TYR A 168 -19.31 -19.02 -8.99
C TYR A 168 -18.80 -17.58 -8.91
N LEU A 169 -19.24 -16.71 -9.81
CA LEU A 169 -18.91 -15.28 -9.82
C LEU A 169 -19.31 -14.61 -8.50
N GLN A 170 -20.48 -14.93 -7.96
CA GLN A 170 -20.95 -14.39 -6.68
C GLN A 170 -20.08 -14.83 -5.50
N THR A 171 -19.59 -16.08 -5.51
CA THR A 171 -18.63 -16.57 -4.53
C THR A 171 -17.29 -15.86 -4.64
N CYS A 172 -16.76 -15.69 -5.86
CA CYS A 172 -15.53 -14.94 -6.10
C CYS A 172 -15.61 -13.51 -5.54
N ILE A 173 -16.74 -12.83 -5.68
CA ILE A 173 -16.96 -11.49 -5.10
C ILE A 173 -16.82 -11.51 -3.58
N LYS A 174 -17.45 -12.46 -2.89
CA LYS A 174 -17.40 -12.59 -1.41
C LYS A 174 -15.99 -12.89 -0.90
N GLU A 175 -15.27 -13.74 -1.62
CA GLU A 175 -13.92 -14.17 -1.28
C GLU A 175 -12.84 -13.21 -1.81
N LYS A 176 -13.24 -12.11 -2.46
CA LYS A 176 -12.36 -11.13 -3.11
C LYS A 176 -11.40 -11.75 -4.14
N ARG A 177 -11.82 -12.82 -4.82
CA ARG A 177 -11.12 -13.46 -5.94
C ARG A 177 -11.54 -12.83 -7.27
N LYS A 178 -10.59 -12.63 -8.18
CA LYS A 178 -10.79 -11.94 -9.47
C LYS A 178 -10.18 -12.74 -10.64
N PRO A 179 -10.63 -13.98 -10.91
CA PRO A 179 -10.04 -14.82 -11.94
C PRO A 179 -10.35 -14.33 -13.36
N TRP A 180 -9.55 -14.77 -14.33
CA TRP A 180 -9.85 -14.61 -15.75
C TRP A 180 -10.89 -15.64 -16.19
N ILE A 181 -11.75 -15.22 -17.13
CA ILE A 181 -12.85 -16.04 -17.64
C ILE A 181 -12.66 -16.19 -19.14
N LEU A 182 -12.75 -17.43 -19.62
CA LEU A 182 -12.56 -17.77 -21.01
C LEU A 182 -13.79 -18.50 -21.54
N PHE A 183 -14.26 -18.08 -22.70
CA PHE A 183 -15.37 -18.70 -23.42
C PHE A 183 -14.90 -19.13 -24.79
N GLY A 184 -15.11 -20.40 -25.16
CA GLY A 184 -14.81 -20.85 -26.51
C GLY A 184 -14.57 -22.34 -26.61
N THR A 185 -13.79 -22.73 -27.61
CA THR A 185 -13.51 -24.12 -27.95
C THR A 185 -12.01 -24.42 -27.79
N GLN A 186 -11.68 -25.71 -27.66
CA GLN A 186 -10.31 -26.19 -27.56
C GLN A 186 -10.12 -27.41 -28.47
N ILE A 187 -8.94 -27.52 -29.06
CA ILE A 187 -8.54 -28.60 -29.95
C ILE A 187 -7.24 -29.21 -29.39
N ASP A 188 -7.21 -30.52 -29.19
CA ASP A 188 -5.99 -31.21 -28.79
C ASP A 188 -4.94 -31.09 -29.89
N PHE A 189 -3.66 -30.92 -29.53
CA PHE A 189 -2.57 -30.72 -30.50
C PHE A 189 -2.53 -31.76 -31.62
N GLU A 190 -2.81 -33.02 -31.30
CA GLU A 190 -2.83 -34.16 -32.23
C GLU A 190 -3.97 -34.08 -33.27
N ARG A 191 -4.98 -33.25 -33.02
CA ARG A 191 -6.19 -33.10 -33.83
C ARG A 191 -6.27 -31.73 -34.51
N ILE A 192 -5.25 -30.89 -34.41
CA ILE A 192 -5.30 -29.57 -35.04
C ILE A 192 -5.27 -29.76 -36.57
N PRO A 193 -6.30 -29.30 -37.30
CA PRO A 193 -6.38 -29.50 -38.73
C PRO A 193 -5.40 -28.60 -39.50
N HIS A 194 -5.39 -28.76 -40.82
CA HIS A 194 -4.64 -27.87 -41.69
C HIS A 194 -5.18 -26.43 -41.62
N THR A 195 -4.33 -25.45 -41.96
CA THR A 195 -4.60 -24.02 -41.73
C THR A 195 -5.93 -23.53 -42.32
N ALA A 196 -6.35 -24.01 -43.49
CA ALA A 196 -7.61 -23.60 -44.11
C ALA A 196 -8.83 -24.01 -43.26
N GLU A 197 -8.91 -25.28 -42.86
CA GLU A 197 -9.98 -25.80 -42.00
C GLU A 197 -9.89 -25.19 -40.59
N LEU A 198 -8.68 -24.97 -40.06
CA LEU A 198 -8.51 -24.28 -38.78
C LEU A 198 -9.10 -22.87 -38.79
N VAL A 199 -8.89 -22.12 -39.89
CA VAL A 199 -9.45 -20.77 -40.06
C VAL A 199 -10.98 -20.81 -40.14
N GLU A 200 -11.57 -21.85 -40.74
CA GLU A 200 -13.03 -22.07 -40.70
C GLU A 200 -13.53 -22.36 -39.28
N ILE A 201 -12.83 -23.18 -38.49
CA ILE A 201 -13.18 -23.43 -37.08
C ILE A 201 -13.10 -22.14 -36.26
N ILE A 202 -12.08 -21.31 -36.51
CA ILE A 202 -11.94 -19.99 -35.86
C ILE A 202 -13.14 -19.11 -36.21
N TRP A 203 -13.57 -19.08 -37.46
CA TRP A 203 -14.75 -18.32 -37.90
C TRP A 203 -16.05 -18.83 -37.29
N ASN A 204 -16.24 -20.15 -37.22
CA ASN A 204 -17.41 -20.73 -36.56
C ASN A 204 -17.43 -20.35 -35.08
N THR A 205 -16.33 -20.54 -34.36
CA THR A 205 -16.20 -20.16 -32.94
C THR A 205 -16.42 -18.66 -32.76
N TRP A 206 -15.91 -17.83 -33.67
CA TRP A 206 -16.19 -16.40 -33.68
C TRP A 206 -17.69 -16.15 -33.78
N ASN A 207 -18.42 -16.73 -34.71
CA ASN A 207 -19.87 -16.54 -34.81
C ASN A 207 -20.63 -17.02 -33.56
N GLU A 208 -20.24 -18.16 -32.99
CA GLU A 208 -20.87 -18.72 -31.79
C GLU A 208 -20.67 -17.82 -30.55
N LEU A 209 -19.56 -17.09 -30.48
CA LEU A 209 -19.27 -16.11 -29.42
C LEU A 209 -19.94 -14.74 -29.65
N ALA A 210 -20.72 -14.55 -30.71
CA ALA A 210 -21.36 -13.27 -31.01
C ALA A 210 -22.25 -12.72 -29.88
N PRO A 211 -23.11 -13.52 -29.18
CA PRO A 211 -23.91 -13.02 -28.06
C PRO A 211 -23.04 -12.47 -26.93
N LEU A 212 -21.92 -13.14 -26.64
CA LEU A 212 -20.98 -12.71 -25.61
C LEU A 212 -20.22 -11.43 -26.02
N ARG A 213 -19.78 -11.32 -27.28
CA ARG A 213 -19.16 -10.09 -27.79
C ARG A 213 -20.12 -8.90 -27.73
N GLN A 214 -21.38 -9.10 -28.08
CA GLN A 214 -22.40 -8.05 -27.99
C GLN A 214 -22.60 -7.59 -26.54
N PHE A 215 -22.71 -8.54 -25.61
CA PHE A 215 -22.76 -8.26 -24.18
C PHE A 215 -21.52 -7.45 -23.71
N ARG A 216 -20.32 -7.88 -24.08
CA ARG A 216 -19.08 -7.19 -23.70
C ARG A 216 -18.97 -5.81 -24.31
N ARG A 217 -19.37 -5.62 -25.57
CA ARG A 217 -19.41 -4.31 -26.23
C ARG A 217 -20.35 -3.34 -25.52
N ALA A 218 -21.53 -3.81 -25.12
CA ALA A 218 -22.48 -2.99 -24.37
C ALA A 218 -21.91 -2.59 -22.99
N GLU A 219 -21.28 -3.53 -22.27
CA GLU A 219 -20.63 -3.23 -20.98
C GLU A 219 -19.47 -2.23 -21.15
N ALA A 220 -18.62 -2.44 -22.16
CA ALA A 220 -17.49 -1.57 -22.49
C ALA A 220 -17.93 -0.15 -22.87
N ALA A 221 -18.99 0.00 -23.68
CA ALA A 221 -19.59 1.30 -23.99
C ALA A 221 -20.06 2.01 -22.72
N SER A 222 -20.67 1.24 -21.81
CA SER A 222 -21.11 1.72 -20.52
C SER A 222 -19.93 2.22 -19.68
N GLN A 223 -18.84 1.46 -19.60
CA GLN A 223 -17.65 1.89 -18.88
C GLN A 223 -17.00 3.12 -19.53
N ALA A 224 -16.89 3.16 -20.86
CA ALA A 224 -16.32 4.27 -21.59
C ALA A 224 -17.05 5.58 -21.29
N HIS A 225 -18.38 5.52 -21.19
CA HIS A 225 -19.21 6.65 -20.76
C HIS A 225 -18.81 7.16 -19.36
N SER A 226 -18.72 6.27 -18.37
CA SER A 226 -18.26 6.65 -17.01
C SER A 226 -16.86 7.27 -17.02
N LEU A 227 -15.94 6.73 -17.83
CA LEU A 227 -14.56 7.20 -17.94
C LEU A 227 -14.48 8.60 -18.58
N ARG A 228 -15.35 8.92 -19.53
CA ARG A 228 -15.47 10.28 -20.09
C ARG A 228 -15.94 11.29 -19.05
N ILE A 229 -16.84 10.88 -18.14
CA ILE A 229 -17.25 11.75 -17.03
C ILE A 229 -16.05 12.06 -16.13
N PHE A 230 -15.21 11.07 -15.79
CA PHE A 230 -13.98 11.32 -15.03
C PHE A 230 -13.02 12.25 -15.77
N GLU A 231 -12.81 12.03 -17.07
CA GLU A 231 -11.94 12.88 -17.89
C GLU A 231 -12.42 14.34 -17.86
N ARG A 232 -13.71 14.58 -18.11
CA ARG A 232 -14.29 15.93 -18.01
C ARG A 232 -14.12 16.49 -16.61
N PHE A 233 -14.50 15.75 -15.57
CA PHE A 233 -14.40 16.18 -14.19
C PHE A 233 -12.96 16.58 -13.80
N ASN A 234 -11.95 15.83 -14.27
CA ASN A 234 -10.54 16.08 -13.99
C ASN A 234 -9.94 17.22 -14.80
N ALA A 235 -10.52 17.57 -15.95
CA ALA A 235 -10.01 18.64 -16.82
C ALA A 235 -10.01 20.02 -16.13
N HIS A 236 -10.90 20.24 -15.15
CA HIS A 236 -10.92 21.47 -14.37
C HIS A 236 -9.92 21.43 -13.20
N GLN A 237 -8.95 22.34 -13.20
CA GLN A 237 -7.94 22.48 -12.14
C GLN A 237 -7.81 23.91 -11.60
N GLU A 238 -8.62 24.85 -12.10
CA GLU A 238 -8.56 26.25 -11.68
C GLU A 238 -9.02 26.43 -10.22
N GLU A 239 -8.42 27.39 -9.52
CA GLU A 239 -8.80 27.75 -8.17
C GLU A 239 -10.17 28.45 -8.17
N PHE A 240 -10.99 28.18 -7.16
CA PHE A 240 -12.26 28.90 -6.97
C PHE A 240 -12.59 29.03 -5.48
N SER A 241 -13.45 29.98 -5.15
CA SER A 241 -13.88 30.18 -3.76
C SER A 241 -15.25 29.59 -3.47
N ILE A 242 -15.40 29.01 -2.28
CA ILE A 242 -16.66 28.53 -1.71
C ILE A 242 -17.02 29.35 -0.47
N THR A 243 -18.31 29.39 -0.15
CA THR A 243 -18.80 30.02 1.09
C THR A 243 -19.36 28.93 1.98
N LEU A 244 -18.85 28.81 3.20
CA LEU A 244 -19.33 27.88 4.23
C LEU A 244 -19.57 28.64 5.53
N PHE A 245 -20.77 28.51 6.09
CA PHE A 245 -21.20 29.12 7.35
C PHE A 245 -20.90 30.63 7.47
N GLY A 246 -21.12 31.37 6.38
CA GLY A 246 -20.91 32.83 6.29
C GLY A 246 -19.48 33.24 5.90
N LYS A 247 -18.52 32.31 5.91
CA LYS A 247 -17.11 32.60 5.57
C LYS A 247 -16.71 32.10 4.18
N SER A 248 -15.74 32.77 3.56
CA SER A 248 -15.22 32.41 2.24
C SER A 248 -13.90 31.64 2.37
N TYR A 249 -13.78 30.57 1.59
CA TYR A 249 -12.61 29.68 1.53
C TYR A 249 -12.18 29.50 0.08
N ASP A 250 -10.88 29.60 -0.18
CA ASP A 250 -10.29 29.32 -1.49
C ASP A 250 -9.98 27.82 -1.61
N VAL A 251 -10.41 27.21 -2.71
CA VAL A 251 -10.13 25.81 -3.05
C VAL A 251 -8.98 25.78 -4.05
N LYS A 252 -7.91 25.07 -3.68
CA LYS A 252 -6.74 24.86 -4.55
C LYS A 252 -6.56 23.39 -4.85
N PHE A 253 -6.39 23.03 -6.12
CA PHE A 253 -6.23 21.65 -6.58
C PHE A 253 -4.77 21.30 -6.86
N GLU A 254 -4.41 20.05 -6.58
CA GLU A 254 -3.23 19.42 -7.15
C GLU A 254 -3.57 18.69 -8.46
N ALA A 255 -2.52 18.26 -9.16
CA ALA A 255 -2.66 17.46 -10.37
C ALA A 255 -3.27 16.09 -10.06
N THR A 256 -4.18 15.61 -10.92
CA THR A 256 -4.73 14.26 -10.79
C THR A 256 -3.64 13.22 -11.07
N ALA A 257 -3.44 12.27 -10.14
CA ALA A 257 -2.44 11.21 -10.25
C ALA A 257 -3.07 9.81 -10.16
N GLN A 258 -2.51 8.85 -10.90
CA GLN A 258 -2.87 7.43 -10.77
C GLN A 258 -2.13 6.84 -9.58
N VAL A 259 -2.87 6.43 -8.54
CA VAL A 259 -2.29 5.87 -7.30
C VAL A 259 -2.26 4.34 -7.33
N LYS A 260 -3.22 3.72 -8.03
CA LYS A 260 -3.27 2.27 -8.31
C LYS A 260 -3.79 2.03 -9.71
N ALA A 261 -3.61 0.81 -10.23
CA ALA A 261 -4.05 0.44 -11.59
C ALA A 261 -5.50 0.88 -11.92
N ASN A 262 -6.42 0.78 -10.97
CA ASN A 262 -7.84 1.14 -11.13
C ASN A 262 -8.29 2.30 -10.22
N GLN A 263 -7.35 3.12 -9.71
CA GLN A 263 -7.65 4.23 -8.80
C GLN A 263 -6.85 5.48 -9.15
N TRP A 264 -7.57 6.59 -9.32
CA TRP A 264 -7.02 7.92 -9.51
C TRP A 264 -7.40 8.81 -8.33
N LYS A 265 -6.53 9.77 -8.01
CA LYS A 265 -6.72 10.70 -6.90
C LYS A 265 -6.41 12.12 -7.36
N GLN A 266 -7.26 13.07 -6.99
CA GLN A 266 -6.99 14.50 -7.13
C GLN A 266 -7.07 15.15 -5.75
N GLU A 267 -5.95 15.66 -5.24
CA GLU A 267 -5.90 16.33 -3.94
C GLU A 267 -6.34 17.80 -4.06
N PHE A 268 -6.88 18.34 -2.97
CA PHE A 268 -7.21 19.76 -2.87
C PHE A 268 -7.11 20.26 -1.43
N GLY A 269 -6.86 21.55 -1.26
CA GLY A 269 -6.87 22.24 0.04
C GLY A 269 -7.93 23.33 0.10
N LEU A 270 -8.53 23.51 1.27
CA LEU A 270 -9.42 24.63 1.61
C LEU A 270 -8.64 25.65 2.44
N TYR A 271 -8.56 26.90 1.97
CA TYR A 271 -7.75 27.96 2.58
C TYR A 271 -8.63 29.11 3.07
N GLU A 272 -8.41 29.57 4.31
CA GLU A 272 -8.96 30.84 4.82
C GLU A 272 -7.82 31.87 4.87
N LYS A 273 -7.95 33.00 4.15
CA LYS A 273 -6.93 34.07 4.11
C LYS A 273 -5.50 33.58 3.81
N GLY A 274 -5.38 32.55 2.96
CA GLY A 274 -4.09 31.97 2.57
C GLY A 274 -3.54 30.90 3.52
N GLN A 275 -4.18 30.63 4.66
CA GLN A 275 -3.83 29.53 5.56
C GLN A 275 -4.65 28.29 5.23
N LEU A 276 -3.98 27.14 5.07
CA LEU A 276 -4.65 25.85 4.84
C LEU A 276 -5.44 25.46 6.08
N LEU A 277 -6.75 25.27 5.93
CA LEU A 277 -7.67 24.88 7.00
C LEU A 277 -7.91 23.37 7.01
N VAL A 278 -8.19 22.78 5.84
CA VAL A 278 -8.44 21.35 5.71
C VAL A 278 -8.02 20.83 4.34
N GLN A 279 -7.43 19.65 4.30
CA GLN A 279 -7.11 18.93 3.07
C GLN A 279 -8.22 17.95 2.70
N GLY A 280 -8.40 17.73 1.41
CA GLY A 280 -9.33 16.75 0.88
C GLY A 280 -8.81 16.13 -0.41
N ASN A 281 -9.52 15.10 -0.86
CA ASN A 281 -9.22 14.48 -2.13
C ASN A 281 -10.47 13.94 -2.81
N PHE A 282 -10.48 13.97 -4.14
CA PHE A 282 -11.38 13.19 -4.96
C PHE A 282 -10.75 11.83 -5.27
N ASP A 283 -11.40 10.74 -4.84
CA ASP A 283 -11.02 9.36 -5.20
C ASP A 283 -11.85 8.90 -6.39
N GLN A 284 -11.22 8.33 -7.41
CA GLN A 284 -11.91 7.81 -8.59
C GLN A 284 -11.53 6.35 -8.80
N TYR A 285 -12.50 5.46 -8.62
CA TYR A 285 -12.34 4.02 -8.83
C TYR A 285 -12.91 3.64 -10.18
N ILE A 286 -12.18 2.84 -10.96
CA ILE A 286 -12.56 2.49 -12.33
C ILE A 286 -13.16 1.07 -12.43
N ARG A 287 -12.91 0.18 -11.44
CA ARG A 287 -13.25 -1.24 -11.55
C ARG A 287 -13.79 -1.93 -10.28
N ASP A 288 -13.85 -1.30 -9.10
CA ASP A 288 -14.22 -2.02 -7.86
C ASP A 288 -15.19 -1.21 -6.97
N PRO A 289 -16.51 -1.52 -6.89
CA PRO A 289 -17.35 -2.48 -7.64
C PRO A 289 -17.99 -1.89 -8.93
N GLY A 290 -17.37 -0.85 -9.50
CA GLY A 290 -17.83 -0.10 -10.68
C GLY A 290 -17.10 1.23 -10.79
N GLU A 291 -17.53 2.14 -11.68
CA GLU A 291 -16.97 3.49 -11.71
C GLU A 291 -17.60 4.36 -10.62
N VAL A 292 -16.79 4.69 -9.62
CA VAL A 292 -17.21 5.45 -8.44
C VAL A 292 -16.34 6.67 -8.30
N ILE A 293 -16.97 7.83 -8.11
CA ILE A 293 -16.29 9.02 -7.61
C ILE A 293 -16.58 9.19 -6.13
N GLY A 294 -15.53 9.46 -5.37
CA GLY A 294 -15.57 9.76 -3.96
C GLY A 294 -14.95 11.10 -3.66
N ILE A 295 -15.39 11.74 -2.58
CA ILE A 295 -14.71 12.88 -1.98
C ILE A 295 -14.49 12.61 -0.50
N ARG A 296 -13.29 12.93 -0.01
CA ARG A 296 -12.91 12.87 1.40
C ARG A 296 -12.36 14.21 1.85
N LEU A 297 -12.64 14.58 3.09
CA LEU A 297 -12.07 15.73 3.78
C LEU A 297 -11.45 15.26 5.10
N ASN A 298 -10.28 15.83 5.44
CA ASN A 298 -9.54 15.60 6.68
C ASN A 298 -9.22 14.13 7.01
N HIS A 299 -9.01 13.27 6.00
CA HIS A 299 -8.82 11.83 6.19
C HIS A 299 -9.93 11.11 7.00
N ALA A 300 -11.05 11.78 7.28
CA ALA A 300 -12.13 11.36 8.17
C ALA A 300 -13.39 10.89 7.41
N ASN A 301 -14.37 10.37 8.17
CA ASN A 301 -15.62 9.74 7.70
C ASN A 301 -16.62 10.69 6.98
N GLY A 302 -16.20 11.89 6.57
CA GLY A 302 -16.93 12.82 5.68
C GLY A 302 -16.98 12.33 4.23
N VAL A 303 -17.05 11.01 4.03
CA VAL A 303 -16.91 10.40 2.71
C VAL A 303 -18.24 10.38 1.98
N LEU A 304 -18.22 10.91 0.76
CA LEU A 304 -19.28 10.73 -0.21
C LEU A 304 -18.76 9.83 -1.31
N PHE A 305 -19.55 8.84 -1.71
CA PHE A 305 -19.30 8.03 -2.89
C PHE A 305 -20.54 8.06 -3.77
N SER A 306 -20.35 8.16 -5.07
CA SER A 306 -21.42 8.08 -6.06
C SER A 306 -20.99 7.22 -7.24
N GLN A 307 -21.89 6.34 -7.67
CA GLN A 307 -21.69 5.52 -8.86
C GLN A 307 -22.02 6.36 -10.10
N LEU A 308 -21.13 6.40 -11.09
CA LEU A 308 -21.36 7.18 -12.31
C LEU A 308 -22.22 6.44 -13.33
N ARG A 309 -22.35 5.11 -13.21
CA ARG A 309 -23.15 4.28 -14.13
C ARG A 309 -24.63 4.67 -14.19
N MET A 310 -25.13 5.44 -13.21
CA MET A 310 -26.51 5.94 -13.18
C MET A 310 -26.77 7.13 -14.12
N LEU A 311 -25.73 7.78 -14.66
CA LEU A 311 -25.86 9.00 -15.48
C LEU A 311 -26.04 8.73 -16.98
N ARG A 312 -26.69 7.61 -17.31
CA ARG A 312 -26.74 7.06 -18.67
C ARG A 312 -28.11 7.15 -19.33
N GLU A 313 -29.06 7.84 -18.71
CA GLU A 313 -30.41 7.99 -19.27
C GLU A 313 -30.37 8.85 -20.53
N ASP A 314 -31.30 8.59 -21.46
CA ASP A 314 -31.38 9.36 -22.71
C ASP A 314 -31.56 10.87 -22.44
N GLY A 315 -30.82 11.69 -23.18
CA GLY A 315 -30.81 13.14 -23.01
C GLY A 315 -30.04 13.59 -21.76
N GLN A 316 -30.69 14.29 -20.84
CA GLN A 316 -30.05 14.87 -19.66
C GLN A 316 -30.31 14.05 -18.40
N SER A 317 -29.23 13.55 -17.79
CA SER A 317 -29.27 12.78 -16.54
C SER A 317 -28.92 13.67 -15.35
N GLN A 318 -29.82 13.74 -14.36
CA GLN A 318 -29.53 14.47 -13.12
C GLN A 318 -28.64 13.65 -12.18
N TRP A 319 -27.49 14.22 -11.80
CA TRP A 319 -26.60 13.62 -10.83
C TRP A 319 -27.04 13.95 -9.40
N LYS A 320 -27.76 13.01 -8.80
CA LYS A 320 -28.21 13.08 -7.40
C LYS A 320 -27.40 12.12 -6.55
N ILE A 321 -26.91 12.58 -5.40
CA ILE A 321 -26.22 11.75 -4.41
C ILE A 321 -27.12 11.57 -3.20
N THR A 322 -27.48 10.32 -2.90
CA THR A 322 -28.20 9.96 -1.69
C THR A 322 -27.24 9.83 -0.51
N LYS A 323 -27.50 10.54 0.58
CA LYS A 323 -26.74 10.40 1.84
C LYS A 323 -27.56 9.62 2.85
N SER A 324 -26.91 8.66 3.49
CA SER A 324 -27.40 8.02 4.71
C SER A 324 -26.31 8.08 5.76
N PHE A 325 -26.70 8.32 7.00
CA PHE A 325 -25.82 8.24 8.16
C PHE A 325 -26.03 6.88 8.81
N LYS A 326 -24.93 6.19 9.11
CA LYS A 326 -24.91 4.92 9.83
C LYS A 326 -23.89 5.05 10.97
N THR A 327 -24.29 5.64 12.09
CA THR A 327 -23.54 5.48 13.34
C THR A 327 -23.70 4.05 13.84
N ARG A 328 -22.60 3.39 14.25
CA ARG A 328 -22.62 2.06 14.89
C ARG A 328 -22.29 2.23 16.37
N GLY A 329 -23.26 1.96 17.24
CA GLY A 329 -23.16 1.96 18.70
C GLY A 329 -24.36 1.23 19.33
N ASN A 330 -24.28 0.89 20.62
CA ASN A 330 -25.32 0.15 21.36
C ASN A 330 -26.63 0.94 21.59
N ASP A 331 -26.68 2.22 21.21
CA ASP A 331 -27.89 3.03 21.26
C ASP A 331 -28.35 3.37 19.83
N ASN A 332 -28.97 2.39 19.19
CA ASN A 332 -29.59 2.53 17.87
C ASN A 332 -30.90 3.32 17.97
N SER A 333 -30.84 4.63 18.22
CA SER A 333 -31.99 5.45 17.85
C SER A 333 -31.88 5.74 16.34
N VAL A 334 -32.77 5.13 15.56
CA VAL A 334 -33.07 5.54 14.18
C VAL A 334 -33.28 7.06 14.11
N ASP A 335 -33.69 7.66 15.22
CA ASP A 335 -33.94 9.08 15.40
C ASP A 335 -32.67 9.95 15.36
N GLN A 336 -31.52 9.51 15.90
CA GLN A 336 -30.28 10.29 15.84
C GLN A 336 -29.69 10.33 14.42
N ASN A 337 -29.72 9.21 13.69
CA ASN A 337 -29.32 9.18 12.27
C ASN A 337 -30.24 10.04 11.40
N LYS A 338 -31.55 10.07 11.70
CA LYS A 338 -32.50 10.99 11.06
C LYS A 338 -32.23 12.44 11.44
N ALA A 339 -31.86 12.73 12.68
CA ALA A 339 -31.52 14.08 13.12
C ALA A 339 -30.28 14.62 12.38
N TYR A 340 -29.20 13.83 12.27
CA TYR A 340 -28.04 14.20 11.47
C TYR A 340 -28.39 14.40 9.99
N LEU A 341 -29.23 13.53 9.43
CA LEU A 341 -29.70 13.65 8.05
C LEU A 341 -30.48 14.94 7.82
N ASN A 342 -31.44 15.24 8.68
CA ASN A 342 -32.28 16.43 8.57
C ASN A 342 -31.43 17.70 8.71
N LYS A 343 -30.56 17.76 9.72
CA LYS A 343 -29.63 18.87 9.94
C LYS A 343 -28.73 19.08 8.72
N ALA A 344 -28.14 18.01 8.20
CA ALA A 344 -27.27 18.10 7.03
C ALA A 344 -28.01 18.57 5.77
N MET A 345 -29.23 18.09 5.54
CA MET A 345 -30.05 18.51 4.39
C MET A 345 -30.55 19.95 4.53
N GLU A 346 -30.82 20.41 5.74
CA GLU A 346 -31.17 21.80 6.03
C GLU A 346 -29.97 22.73 5.80
N GLU A 347 -28.79 22.36 6.30
CA GLU A 347 -27.56 23.12 6.06
C GLU A 347 -27.21 23.17 4.57
N LEU A 348 -27.40 22.08 3.82
CA LEU A 348 -27.25 22.10 2.36
C LEU A 348 -28.15 23.14 1.69
N LYS A 349 -29.43 23.25 2.12
CA LYS A 349 -30.36 24.27 1.60
C LYS A 349 -29.90 25.68 1.94
N ASN A 350 -29.40 25.89 3.16
CA ASN A 350 -28.83 27.18 3.58
C ASN A 350 -27.63 27.61 2.72
N HIS A 351 -26.90 26.63 2.18
CA HIS A 351 -25.78 26.83 1.25
C HIS A 351 -26.18 26.74 -0.23
N GLN A 352 -27.46 26.95 -0.55
CA GLN A 352 -28.00 26.98 -1.92
C GLN A 352 -27.86 25.66 -2.71
N VAL A 353 -27.65 24.53 -2.02
CA VAL A 353 -27.65 23.20 -2.65
C VAL A 353 -29.08 22.66 -2.68
N THR A 354 -29.55 22.26 -3.86
CA THR A 354 -30.88 21.68 -4.03
C THR A 354 -30.94 20.28 -3.41
N THR A 355 -31.89 20.05 -2.49
CA THR A 355 -32.08 18.76 -1.81
C THR A 355 -33.50 18.22 -2.04
N GLU A 356 -33.61 16.90 -2.14
CA GLU A 356 -34.87 16.16 -2.32
C GLU A 356 -34.85 14.91 -1.42
N GLY A 357 -35.64 14.93 -0.35
CA GLY A 357 -35.64 13.86 0.65
C GLY A 357 -34.27 13.69 1.31
N ASN A 358 -33.63 12.54 1.08
CA ASN A 358 -32.29 12.21 1.59
C ASN A 358 -31.20 12.34 0.52
N ALA A 359 -31.49 12.98 -0.61
CA ALA A 359 -30.56 13.20 -1.70
C ALA A 359 -30.34 14.69 -1.96
N PHE A 360 -29.21 15.01 -2.57
CA PHE A 360 -28.90 16.35 -3.05
C PHE A 360 -28.41 16.31 -4.49
N HIS A 361 -28.69 17.38 -5.22
CA HIS A 361 -28.32 17.53 -6.62
C HIS A 361 -26.91 18.10 -6.74
N VAL A 362 -26.06 17.43 -7.52
CA VAL A 362 -24.66 17.82 -7.74
C VAL A 362 -24.47 18.56 -9.06
N GLY A 363 -25.17 18.11 -10.11
CA GLY A 363 -25.17 18.69 -11.44
C GLY A 363 -25.92 17.80 -12.43
N THR A 364 -25.92 18.19 -13.70
CA THR A 364 -26.67 17.53 -14.78
C THR A 364 -25.72 17.15 -15.90
N TRP A 365 -25.70 15.86 -16.25
CA TRP A 365 -24.90 15.35 -17.36
C TRP A 365 -25.74 15.33 -18.64
N ASP A 366 -25.26 16.00 -19.70
CA ASP A 366 -25.85 15.99 -21.03
C ASP A 366 -25.21 14.86 -21.85
N ASN A 367 -25.94 13.76 -22.06
CA ASN A 367 -25.42 12.58 -22.74
C ASN A 367 -25.17 12.81 -24.23
N ASP A 368 -25.94 13.72 -24.85
CA ASP A 368 -25.79 14.06 -26.26
C ASP A 368 -24.51 14.88 -26.49
N LYS A 369 -24.21 15.81 -25.58
CA LYS A 369 -23.00 16.66 -25.66
C LYS A 369 -21.77 16.09 -24.94
N GLN A 370 -21.96 15.04 -24.14
CA GLN A 370 -20.91 14.40 -23.33
C GLN A 370 -20.17 15.38 -22.41
N GLN A 371 -20.95 16.22 -21.70
CA GLN A 371 -20.45 17.21 -20.75
C GLN A 371 -21.49 17.52 -19.68
N PHE A 372 -21.05 18.11 -18.57
CA PHE A 372 -21.98 18.72 -17.61
C PHE A 372 -22.64 19.96 -18.22
N VAL A 373 -23.92 20.15 -17.92
CA VAL A 373 -24.67 21.37 -18.30
C VAL A 373 -24.12 22.56 -17.52
N GLU A 374 -23.78 22.34 -16.25
CA GLU A 374 -23.15 23.30 -15.37
C GLU A 374 -21.62 23.33 -15.57
N PRO A 375 -20.96 24.48 -15.31
CA PRO A 375 -19.50 24.52 -15.25
C PRO A 375 -18.95 23.51 -14.24
N ILE A 376 -17.84 22.85 -14.57
CA ILE A 376 -17.23 21.81 -13.71
C ILE A 376 -16.80 22.39 -12.36
N ALA A 377 -16.40 23.66 -12.31
CA ALA A 377 -16.15 24.39 -11.06
C ALA A 377 -17.35 24.33 -10.12
N GLN A 378 -18.57 24.51 -10.66
CA GLN A 378 -19.82 24.49 -9.90
C GLN A 378 -20.12 23.07 -9.40
N VAL A 379 -19.93 22.05 -10.23
CA VAL A 379 -20.10 20.63 -9.85
C VAL A 379 -19.16 20.27 -8.69
N LYS A 380 -17.87 20.63 -8.80
CA LYS A 380 -16.87 20.42 -7.75
C LYS A 380 -17.20 21.21 -6.48
N LYS A 381 -17.62 22.47 -6.62
CA LYS A 381 -18.06 23.32 -5.51
C LYS A 381 -19.18 22.66 -4.72
N THR A 382 -20.21 22.17 -5.39
CA THR A 382 -21.33 21.47 -4.73
C THR A 382 -20.84 20.22 -3.97
N MET A 383 -19.96 19.41 -4.56
CA MET A 383 -19.41 18.23 -3.89
C MET A 383 -18.57 18.58 -2.65
N ILE A 384 -17.69 19.58 -2.75
CA ILE A 384 -16.83 20.03 -1.65
C ILE A 384 -17.68 20.64 -0.52
N THR A 385 -18.64 21.50 -0.87
CA THR A 385 -19.59 22.09 0.10
C THR A 385 -20.37 21.01 0.82
N ALA A 386 -20.89 20.01 0.12
CA ALA A 386 -21.62 18.91 0.75
C ALA A 386 -20.73 18.09 1.68
N ALA A 387 -19.51 17.73 1.24
CA ALA A 387 -18.57 17.01 2.08
C ALA A 387 -18.22 17.80 3.36
N ALA A 388 -17.98 19.11 3.23
CA ALA A 388 -17.69 19.99 4.36
C ALA A 388 -18.84 20.06 5.37
N ILE A 389 -20.07 20.27 4.91
CA ILE A 389 -21.27 20.28 5.75
C ILE A 389 -21.46 18.95 6.46
N PHE A 390 -21.27 17.83 5.76
CA PHE A 390 -21.39 16.51 6.39
C PHE A 390 -20.31 16.26 7.44
N THR A 391 -19.12 16.83 7.25
CA THR A 391 -18.01 16.71 8.19
C THR A 391 -18.28 17.56 9.46
N ASP A 392 -18.85 18.76 9.29
CA ASP A 392 -19.32 19.62 10.40
C ASP A 392 -20.49 19.00 11.17
N CYS A 393 -21.51 18.50 10.46
CA CYS A 393 -22.70 17.92 11.08
C CYS A 393 -22.39 16.67 11.90
N LEU A 394 -21.39 15.89 11.48
CA LEU A 394 -20.95 14.69 12.18
C LEU A 394 -19.96 14.96 13.32
N GLY A 395 -19.50 16.21 13.48
CA GLY A 395 -18.53 16.57 14.51
C GLY A 395 -17.08 16.18 14.22
N TYR A 396 -16.75 15.81 12.96
CA TYR A 396 -15.37 15.44 12.58
C TYR A 396 -14.47 16.65 12.32
N PHE A 397 -15.06 17.78 11.94
CA PHE A 397 -14.34 19.04 11.77
C PHE A 397 -15.35 20.18 11.82
N HIS A 398 -15.19 21.10 12.77
CA HIS A 398 -16.07 22.25 12.89
C HIS A 398 -15.54 23.44 12.10
N PHE A 399 -16.30 23.87 11.10
CA PHE A 399 -15.94 25.06 10.34
C PHE A 399 -16.28 26.32 11.15
N PRO A 400 -15.41 27.35 11.15
CA PRO A 400 -15.69 28.59 11.84
C PRO A 400 -16.99 29.23 11.32
N LYS A 401 -17.95 29.47 12.22
CA LYS A 401 -19.25 30.06 11.90
C LYS A 401 -19.22 31.55 12.22
N GLU A 402 -19.85 32.36 11.39
CA GLU A 402 -20.00 33.79 11.67
C GLU A 402 -20.83 33.97 12.97
N ALA A 403 -20.30 34.72 13.93
CA ALA A 403 -20.94 34.92 15.21
C ALA A 403 -22.24 35.72 15.03
N VAL A 404 -23.38 35.10 15.36
CA VAL A 404 -24.61 35.86 15.63
C VAL A 404 -24.40 36.59 16.97
N PRO A 405 -24.73 37.89 17.11
CA PRO A 405 -24.48 38.63 18.33
C PRO A 405 -25.20 38.02 19.52
N ALA A 406 -24.45 37.77 20.61
CA ALA A 406 -24.95 37.17 21.84
C ALA A 406 -25.69 38.18 22.72
N GLU A 407 -26.88 37.80 23.22
CA GLU A 407 -27.43 38.32 24.47
C GLU A 407 -26.98 37.42 25.63
N THR A 408 -26.53 38.01 26.73
CA THR A 408 -25.95 37.35 27.92
C THR A 408 -26.91 37.50 29.12
N PRO A 409 -26.70 36.78 30.25
CA PRO A 409 -27.08 35.40 30.51
C PRO A 409 -28.11 35.30 31.67
N SER A 410 -28.74 34.13 31.84
CA SER A 410 -29.29 33.72 33.14
C SER A 410 -28.73 32.37 33.54
N GLN A 411 -28.08 32.39 34.71
CA GLN A 411 -27.42 31.29 35.39
C GLN A 411 -28.37 30.13 35.67
N GLU A 412 -27.89 28.89 35.48
CA GLU A 412 -28.06 27.81 36.45
C GLU A 412 -27.06 26.69 36.16
N GLY A 413 -26.54 26.08 37.23
CA GLY A 413 -25.26 25.39 37.28
C GLY A 413 -25.19 24.08 36.49
N ALA A 414 -24.05 23.88 35.85
CA ALA A 414 -23.05 22.90 36.26
C ALA A 414 -21.80 23.16 35.40
N ASP A 415 -20.63 23.24 36.03
CA ASP A 415 -19.35 23.28 35.34
C ASP A 415 -19.22 22.03 34.45
N GLU A 416 -19.38 22.19 33.15
CA GLU A 416 -18.72 21.35 32.16
C GLU A 416 -18.01 22.28 31.19
N SER A 417 -16.79 22.64 31.57
CA SER A 417 -15.77 23.10 30.64
C SER A 417 -15.72 22.14 29.46
N PHE A 418 -16.11 22.60 28.26
CA PHE A 418 -15.63 21.98 27.04
C PHE A 418 -14.13 22.26 26.97
N GLU A 419 -13.35 21.40 27.60
CA GLU A 419 -11.92 21.29 27.34
C GLU A 419 -11.78 21.08 25.83
N LEU A 420 -11.08 22.02 25.18
CA LEU A 420 -10.36 21.69 23.97
C LEU A 420 -9.62 20.38 24.25
N PHE A 421 -9.67 19.42 23.34
CA PHE A 421 -8.61 18.42 23.32
C PHE A 421 -7.32 19.15 22.91
N GLU A 422 -6.69 19.82 23.87
CA GLU A 422 -5.28 20.17 23.81
C GLU A 422 -4.54 18.85 23.97
N HIS A 423 -3.68 18.48 23.01
CA HIS A 423 -2.68 17.48 23.34
C HIS A 423 -1.83 18.07 24.48
N ASP A 424 -1.90 17.45 25.66
CA ASP A 424 -1.17 17.83 26.88
C ASP A 424 0.38 17.75 26.70
N PHE A 425 0.84 17.36 25.51
CA PHE A 425 2.25 17.25 25.14
C PHE A 425 2.77 18.59 24.64
N ASN A 426 3.34 19.37 25.55
CA ASN A 426 4.04 20.58 25.18
C ASN A 426 5.35 20.25 24.44
N LEU A 427 5.35 20.35 23.10
CA LEU A 427 6.53 20.08 22.28
C LEU A 427 7.75 20.94 22.66
N SER A 428 7.55 22.19 23.08
CA SER A 428 8.67 23.05 23.50
C SER A 428 9.34 22.56 24.79
N SER A 429 8.55 22.07 25.75
CA SER A 429 9.05 21.40 26.96
C SER A 429 9.74 20.08 26.62
N ILE A 430 9.19 19.31 25.69
CA ILE A 430 9.79 18.04 25.25
C ILE A 430 11.15 18.28 24.59
N LEU A 431 11.25 19.23 23.66
CA LEU A 431 12.50 19.60 23.00
C LEU A 431 13.57 20.02 24.03
N SER A 432 13.20 20.85 24.99
CA SER A 432 14.11 21.31 26.05
C SER A 432 14.64 20.14 26.90
N ASN A 433 13.76 19.23 27.34
CA ASN A 433 14.15 18.06 28.14
C ASN A 433 15.05 17.09 27.36
N VAL A 434 14.82 16.91 26.05
CA VAL A 434 15.66 16.04 25.23
C VAL A 434 17.04 16.67 25.00
N GLN A 435 17.13 18.00 24.84
CA GLN A 435 18.39 18.74 24.70
C GLN A 435 19.25 18.71 25.97
N GLU A 436 18.63 18.64 27.16
CA GLU A 436 19.33 18.47 28.44
C GLU A 436 19.87 17.04 28.65
N SER A 437 19.46 16.08 27.82
CA SER A 437 19.95 14.71 27.88
C SER A 437 21.35 14.57 27.26
N PRO A 438 22.14 13.55 27.64
CA PRO A 438 23.44 13.29 27.03
C PRO A 438 23.33 12.75 25.59
N PHE A 439 22.12 12.62 25.03
CA PHE A 439 21.88 12.11 23.68
C PHE A 439 21.57 13.26 22.73
N THR A 440 22.16 13.18 21.54
CA THR A 440 22.05 14.22 20.51
C THR A 440 21.06 13.80 19.44
N TYR A 441 19.83 14.31 19.53
CA TYR A 441 18.83 14.23 18.47
C TYR A 441 18.54 15.62 17.93
N ALA A 442 18.46 15.76 16.61
CA ALA A 442 18.05 17.01 15.99
C ALA A 442 16.58 17.33 16.34
N ASP A 443 16.27 18.61 16.59
CA ASP A 443 14.91 19.06 16.89
C ASP A 443 13.90 18.65 15.79
N ALA A 444 14.35 18.57 14.55
CA ALA A 444 13.54 18.08 13.43
C ALA A 444 13.09 16.62 13.61
N ILE A 445 13.95 15.75 14.13
CA ILE A 445 13.64 14.33 14.41
C ILE A 445 12.63 14.25 15.54
N ILE A 446 12.84 15.00 16.63
CA ILE A 446 11.93 15.00 17.78
C ILE A 446 10.55 15.53 17.39
N ARG A 447 10.51 16.60 16.59
CA ARG A 447 9.27 17.18 16.06
C ARG A 447 8.53 16.20 15.16
N ASP A 448 9.21 15.56 14.22
CA ASP A 448 8.56 14.59 13.32
C ASP A 448 8.06 13.36 14.11
N PHE A 449 8.82 12.91 15.11
CA PHE A 449 8.42 11.80 15.99
C PHE A 449 7.19 12.17 16.83
N HIS A 450 7.16 13.39 17.36
CA HIS A 450 5.99 13.94 18.05
C HIS A 450 4.76 13.95 17.14
N LEU A 451 4.86 14.53 15.94
CA LEU A 451 3.76 14.60 14.98
C LEU A 451 3.25 13.21 14.57
N ASN A 452 4.15 12.26 14.32
CA ASN A 452 3.78 10.88 14.01
C ASN A 452 3.03 10.19 15.17
N LEU A 453 3.32 10.57 16.42
CA LEU A 453 2.63 10.04 17.59
C LEU A 453 1.28 10.71 17.84
N VAL A 454 1.13 12.03 17.64
CA VAL A 454 -0.06 12.78 18.10
C VAL A 454 -1.04 13.15 17.00
N SER A 455 -0.66 13.08 15.72
CA SER A 455 -1.49 13.59 14.61
C SER A 455 -2.80 12.84 14.33
N LEU A 456 -2.99 11.65 14.91
CA LEU A 456 -4.20 10.84 14.75
C LEU A 456 -4.84 10.62 16.12
N GLU A 457 -6.14 10.87 16.26
CA GLU A 457 -6.85 10.79 17.56
C GLU A 457 -6.94 9.37 18.16
N ASP A 458 -6.98 8.33 17.31
CA ASP A 458 -7.27 6.94 17.74
C ASP A 458 -6.19 5.93 17.31
N LYS A 459 -5.11 6.42 16.71
CA LYS A 459 -4.13 5.58 16.00
C LYS A 459 -2.73 6.10 16.22
N HIS A 460 -2.23 5.91 17.43
CA HIS A 460 -0.88 6.25 17.83
C HIS A 460 0.08 5.09 17.59
N PHE A 461 0.29 4.70 16.33
CA PHE A 461 1.19 3.61 15.97
C PHE A 461 2.31 4.07 15.05
N VAL A 462 3.55 4.05 15.56
CA VAL A 462 4.75 4.51 14.85
C VAL A 462 5.77 3.38 14.76
N ILE A 463 6.42 3.24 13.61
CA ILE A 463 7.50 2.30 13.37
C ILE A 463 8.78 3.11 13.10
N LEU A 464 9.78 2.91 13.96
CA LEU A 464 11.13 3.44 13.79
C LEU A 464 12.00 2.41 13.11
N ASN A 465 12.40 2.67 11.86
CA ASN A 465 13.38 1.85 11.17
C ASN A 465 14.73 2.59 11.08
N GLY A 466 15.82 1.85 10.91
CA GLY A 466 17.14 2.43 10.71
C GLY A 466 18.24 1.48 11.15
N ILE A 467 19.49 1.90 10.95
CA ILE A 467 20.65 1.08 11.29
C ILE A 467 20.75 0.83 12.80
N SER A 468 21.39 -0.28 13.16
CA SER A 468 21.55 -0.66 14.55
C SER A 468 22.42 0.35 15.31
N GLY A 469 21.97 0.78 16.49
CA GLY A 469 22.73 1.71 17.33
C GLY A 469 22.58 3.20 17.03
N THR A 470 21.56 3.62 16.26
CA THR A 470 21.15 5.04 16.09
C THR A 470 20.31 5.60 17.24
N GLY A 471 19.98 4.76 18.23
CA GLY A 471 19.26 5.21 19.43
C GLY A 471 17.73 5.17 19.33
N LYS A 472 17.15 4.46 18.35
CA LYS A 472 15.68 4.31 18.18
C LYS A 472 14.91 4.09 19.50
N THR A 473 15.27 3.05 20.25
CA THR A 473 14.64 2.74 21.56
C THR A 473 14.90 3.84 22.60
N ARG A 474 16.05 4.52 22.52
CA ARG A 474 16.40 5.63 23.42
C ARG A 474 15.63 6.91 23.10
N LEU A 475 15.33 7.19 21.83
CA LEU A 475 14.42 8.26 21.42
C LEU A 475 13.04 8.07 22.07
N CYS A 476 12.49 6.84 22.02
CA CYS A 476 11.20 6.53 22.66
C CYS A 476 11.24 6.78 24.18
N LEU A 477 12.31 6.32 24.85
CA LEU A 477 12.52 6.51 26.29
C LEU A 477 12.60 8.00 26.66
N LEU A 478 13.42 8.76 25.93
CA LEU A 478 13.60 10.18 26.17
C LEU A 478 12.31 10.96 25.94
N TYR A 479 11.62 10.67 24.84
CA TYR A 479 10.36 11.32 24.50
C TYR A 479 9.29 11.06 25.57
N ALA A 480 9.09 9.79 25.95
CA ALA A 480 8.12 9.42 26.98
C ALA A 480 8.47 10.04 28.34
N ASN A 481 9.74 10.08 28.74
CA ASN A 481 10.14 10.74 29.97
C ASN A 481 9.93 12.26 29.91
N ALA A 482 10.26 12.89 28.78
CA ALA A 482 10.08 14.32 28.56
C ALA A 482 8.60 14.74 28.58
N VAL A 483 7.69 13.90 28.06
CA VAL A 483 6.23 14.08 28.19
C VAL A 483 5.80 14.19 29.65
N TYR A 484 6.45 13.46 30.55
CA TYR A 484 6.18 13.49 31.99
C TYR A 484 7.10 14.43 32.78
N GLY A 485 7.93 15.24 32.10
CA GLY A 485 8.92 16.12 32.74
C GLY A 485 9.96 15.38 33.58
N GLN A 486 10.22 14.10 33.26
CA GLN A 486 11.18 13.25 33.94
C GLN A 486 12.54 13.27 33.24
N THR A 487 13.60 13.04 34.01
CA THR A 487 14.95 12.91 33.45
C THR A 487 15.11 11.61 32.65
N HIS A 488 16.10 11.58 31.76
CA HIS A 488 16.33 10.46 30.83
C HIS A 488 16.59 9.09 31.48
N ASP A 489 17.01 9.05 32.75
CA ASP A 489 17.28 7.83 33.51
C ASP A 489 16.21 7.52 34.56
N ALA A 490 15.20 8.37 34.68
CA ALA A 490 14.09 8.13 35.59
C ALA A 490 13.27 6.91 35.16
N TYR A 491 12.83 6.12 36.14
CA TYR A 491 11.87 5.06 35.90
C TYR A 491 10.49 5.66 35.64
N ASN A 492 9.98 5.44 34.43
CA ASN A 492 8.65 5.89 34.03
C ASN A 492 7.65 4.73 34.08
N PRO A 493 6.66 4.75 34.99
CA PRO A 493 5.67 3.68 35.09
C PRO A 493 4.76 3.58 33.86
N TYR A 494 4.62 4.65 33.08
CA TYR A 494 3.79 4.77 31.87
C TYR A 494 4.55 4.47 30.57
N LEU A 495 5.74 3.87 30.69
CA LEU A 495 6.53 3.40 29.58
C LEU A 495 6.86 1.92 29.78
N LYS A 496 6.59 1.10 28.76
CA LYS A 496 6.98 -0.31 28.72
C LYS A 496 7.78 -0.58 27.46
N VAL A 497 9.00 -1.09 27.63
CA VAL A 497 9.81 -1.62 26.53
C VAL A 497 9.67 -3.15 26.56
N ILE A 498 9.07 -3.71 25.52
CA ILE A 498 8.76 -5.12 25.41
C ILE A 498 9.58 -5.70 24.25
N PRO A 499 10.59 -6.55 24.52
CA PRO A 499 11.34 -7.20 23.47
C PRO A 499 10.46 -8.27 22.81
N VAL A 500 10.31 -8.17 21.49
CA VAL A 500 9.58 -9.17 20.71
C VAL A 500 10.40 -10.44 20.62
N ARG A 501 9.75 -11.59 20.74
CA ARG A 501 10.42 -12.90 20.69
C ARG A 501 10.09 -13.63 19.38
N PRO A 502 11.01 -14.44 18.84
CA PRO A 502 10.77 -15.18 17.60
C PRO A 502 9.60 -16.18 17.65
N ASP A 503 9.22 -16.65 18.84
CA ASP A 503 8.13 -17.60 19.07
C ASP A 503 6.73 -16.96 19.07
N TRP A 504 6.64 -15.64 18.89
CA TRP A 504 5.37 -14.92 18.83
C TRP A 504 4.64 -15.18 17.51
N THR A 505 3.70 -16.11 17.56
CA THR A 505 3.00 -16.62 16.37
C THR A 505 1.53 -16.18 16.27
N ASP A 506 0.96 -15.62 17.35
CA ASP A 506 -0.42 -15.14 17.41
C ASP A 506 -0.60 -14.02 18.45
N SER A 507 -1.82 -13.49 18.56
CA SER A 507 -2.18 -12.38 19.43
C SER A 507 -2.10 -12.69 20.93
N THR A 508 -2.00 -13.96 21.33
CA THR A 508 -1.88 -14.34 22.75
C THR A 508 -0.57 -13.84 23.36
N SER A 509 0.46 -13.61 22.52
CA SER A 509 1.73 -13.02 22.94
C SER A 509 1.58 -11.58 23.44
N LEU A 510 0.58 -10.84 22.92
CA LEU A 510 0.27 -9.47 23.33
C LEU A 510 -0.90 -9.39 24.31
N PHE A 511 -1.98 -10.14 24.08
CA PHE A 511 -3.19 -10.02 24.89
C PHE A 511 -3.30 -11.09 25.98
N GLY A 512 -2.45 -12.11 25.98
CA GLY A 512 -2.55 -13.21 26.91
C GLY A 512 -3.61 -14.24 26.51
N TYR A 513 -3.90 -15.15 27.43
CA TYR A 513 -4.91 -16.20 27.22
C TYR A 513 -5.47 -16.70 28.54
N TYR A 514 -6.65 -17.31 28.50
CA TYR A 514 -7.22 -18.01 29.65
C TYR A 514 -6.64 -19.42 29.77
N SER A 515 -6.02 -19.74 30.91
CA SER A 515 -5.54 -21.09 31.21
C SER A 515 -6.62 -21.88 31.93
N ALA A 516 -7.24 -22.84 31.25
CA ALA A 516 -8.24 -23.73 31.85
C ALA A 516 -7.65 -24.64 32.95
N LEU A 517 -6.35 -24.94 32.88
CA LEU A 517 -5.65 -25.73 33.88
C LEU A 517 -5.50 -24.97 35.20
N GLU A 518 -5.08 -23.71 35.12
CA GLU A 518 -4.83 -22.84 36.29
C GLU A 518 -6.08 -22.05 36.69
N LYS A 519 -7.15 -22.11 35.90
CA LYS A 519 -8.40 -21.37 36.05
C LYS A 519 -8.19 -19.87 36.23
N ARG A 520 -7.21 -19.30 35.53
CA ARG A 520 -6.88 -17.87 35.58
C ARG A 520 -6.46 -17.37 34.22
N TYR A 521 -6.58 -16.06 34.02
CA TYR A 521 -6.06 -15.40 32.83
C TYR A 521 -4.55 -15.15 32.98
N VAL A 522 -3.77 -15.55 31.99
CA VAL A 522 -2.33 -15.30 31.92
C VAL A 522 -2.13 -13.97 31.20
N ARG A 523 -1.79 -12.93 31.96
CA ARG A 523 -1.55 -11.58 31.42
C ARG A 523 -0.13 -11.41 30.93
N THR A 524 0.01 -10.57 29.91
CA THR A 524 1.29 -10.17 29.32
C THR A 524 1.64 -8.74 29.76
N GLN A 525 2.88 -8.31 29.48
CA GLN A 525 3.28 -6.93 29.76
C GLN A 525 2.48 -5.91 28.93
N PHE A 526 2.15 -6.26 27.67
CA PHE A 526 1.35 -5.41 26.80
C PHE A 526 -0.07 -5.26 27.35
N LEU A 527 -0.77 -6.37 27.68
CA LEU A 527 -2.10 -6.30 28.26
C LEU A 527 -2.10 -5.48 29.57
N ASN A 528 -1.11 -5.67 30.44
CA ASN A 528 -0.99 -4.89 31.68
C ASN A 528 -0.86 -3.39 31.40
N ALA A 529 -0.08 -2.99 30.38
CA ALA A 529 0.06 -1.60 29.97
C ALA A 529 -1.28 -1.03 29.48
N VAL A 530 -2.02 -1.78 28.66
CA VAL A 530 -3.35 -1.37 28.17
C VAL A 530 -4.34 -1.20 29.32
N LEU A 531 -4.39 -2.17 30.25
CA LEU A 531 -5.27 -2.10 31.42
C LEU A 531 -4.91 -0.91 32.32
N GLN A 532 -3.62 -0.63 32.50
CA GLN A 532 -3.15 0.53 33.26
C GLN A 532 -3.53 1.85 32.56
N ALA A 533 -3.43 1.93 31.22
CA ALA A 533 -3.83 3.10 30.45
C ALA A 533 -5.33 3.39 30.59
N ILE A 534 -6.16 2.35 30.58
CA ILE A 534 -7.61 2.45 30.82
C ILE A 534 -7.90 2.91 32.25
N GLN A 535 -7.23 2.31 33.23
CA GLN A 535 -7.48 2.58 34.65
C GLN A 535 -7.06 3.99 35.07
N GLU A 536 -5.90 4.45 34.60
CA GLU A 536 -5.30 5.72 35.05
C GLU A 536 -5.60 6.90 34.11
N GLY A 537 -6.09 6.65 32.89
CA GLY A 537 -6.40 7.71 31.92
C GLY A 537 -5.17 8.45 31.38
N LYS A 538 -3.96 8.10 31.80
CA LYS A 538 -2.70 8.76 31.42
C LYS A 538 -2.07 8.17 30.15
N PRO A 539 -1.34 8.97 29.36
CA PRO A 539 -0.63 8.50 28.17
C PRO A 539 0.33 7.34 28.42
N MET A 540 0.03 6.16 27.86
CA MET A 540 0.82 4.95 28.02
C MET A 540 1.64 4.68 26.77
N PHE A 541 2.96 4.65 26.90
CA PHE A 541 3.89 4.35 25.81
C PHE A 541 4.32 2.89 25.87
N VAL A 542 4.16 2.16 24.77
CA VAL A 542 4.59 0.77 24.62
C VAL A 542 5.54 0.65 23.44
N VAL A 543 6.79 0.33 23.71
CA VAL A 543 7.83 0.12 22.70
C VAL A 543 7.99 -1.37 22.47
N LEU A 544 7.66 -1.84 21.27
CA LEU A 544 7.93 -3.19 20.78
C LEU A 544 9.31 -3.22 20.15
N ASP A 545 10.29 -3.69 20.91
CA ASP A 545 11.70 -3.68 20.48
C ASP A 545 11.99 -4.86 19.55
N GLU A 546 12.68 -4.59 18.45
CA GLU A 546 12.97 -5.55 17.37
C GLU A 546 11.70 -6.26 16.86
N MET A 547 10.68 -5.46 16.55
CA MET A 547 9.34 -5.94 16.22
C MET A 547 9.31 -6.94 15.06
N ASN A 548 10.30 -6.87 14.17
CA ASN A 548 10.44 -7.71 12.97
C ASN A 548 11.10 -9.08 13.24
N LEU A 549 11.46 -9.41 14.49
CA LEU A 549 11.93 -10.75 14.86
C LEU A 549 10.87 -11.84 14.65
N ALA A 550 9.60 -11.47 14.77
CA ALA A 550 8.44 -12.30 14.47
C ALA A 550 7.56 -11.64 13.40
N ARG A 551 6.65 -12.40 12.79
CA ARG A 551 5.70 -11.86 11.80
C ARG A 551 4.72 -10.91 12.46
N VAL A 552 4.94 -9.61 12.29
CA VAL A 552 4.18 -8.54 12.95
C VAL A 552 2.68 -8.70 12.71
N GLU A 553 2.26 -9.00 11.48
CA GLU A 553 0.83 -9.15 11.19
C GLU A 553 0.13 -10.28 11.98
N TYR A 554 0.86 -11.25 12.53
CA TYR A 554 0.28 -12.37 13.26
C TYR A 554 0.05 -12.02 14.72
N TYR A 555 1.09 -11.59 15.44
CA TYR A 555 0.95 -11.27 16.86
C TYR A 555 0.28 -9.92 17.12
N LEU A 556 0.34 -8.98 16.17
CA LEU A 556 -0.35 -7.69 16.24
C LEU A 556 -1.77 -7.73 15.62
N SER A 557 -2.23 -8.89 15.15
CA SER A 557 -3.45 -9.02 14.34
C SER A 557 -4.70 -8.42 15.01
N ASP A 558 -4.96 -8.78 16.27
CA ASP A 558 -6.11 -8.29 17.03
C ASP A 558 -6.01 -6.79 17.36
N TYR A 559 -4.81 -6.30 17.66
CA TYR A 559 -4.57 -4.87 17.88
C TYR A 559 -4.85 -4.06 16.60
N LEU A 560 -4.29 -4.49 15.46
CA LEU A 560 -4.50 -3.84 14.16
C LEU A 560 -5.96 -3.88 13.72
N SER A 561 -6.64 -5.01 13.98
CA SER A 561 -8.06 -5.17 13.71
C SER A 561 -8.91 -4.26 14.58
N ALA A 562 -8.60 -4.15 15.88
CA ALA A 562 -9.33 -3.30 16.82
C ALA A 562 -9.19 -1.81 16.49
N ILE A 563 -7.99 -1.34 16.14
CA ILE A 563 -7.78 0.06 15.75
C ILE A 563 -8.51 0.40 14.45
N GLU A 564 -8.51 -0.49 13.46
CA GLU A 564 -9.16 -0.23 12.17
C GLU A 564 -10.69 -0.30 12.25
N SER A 565 -11.22 -1.32 12.94
CA SER A 565 -12.66 -1.56 13.02
C SER A 565 -13.35 -0.81 14.15
N ARG A 566 -12.57 -0.26 15.10
CA ARG A 566 -13.03 0.30 16.37
C ARG A 566 -13.93 -0.67 17.16
N GLN A 567 -13.67 -1.96 17.03
CA GLN A 567 -14.38 -3.01 17.77
C GLN A 567 -13.53 -3.50 18.95
N PRO A 568 -14.16 -3.90 20.07
CA PRO A 568 -13.43 -4.46 21.19
C PRO A 568 -12.83 -5.83 20.85
N ILE A 569 -11.68 -6.13 21.44
CA ILE A 569 -11.00 -7.42 21.36
C ILE A 569 -11.61 -8.34 22.42
N ARG A 570 -12.12 -9.50 22.00
CA ARG A 570 -12.66 -10.49 22.94
C ARG A 570 -11.53 -11.30 23.57
N LEU A 571 -11.32 -11.16 24.87
CA LEU A 571 -10.24 -11.80 25.61
C LEU A 571 -10.63 -13.17 26.18
N HIS A 572 -11.81 -13.29 26.80
CA HIS A 572 -12.33 -14.54 27.37
C HIS A 572 -13.86 -14.51 27.53
N THR A 573 -14.45 -15.66 27.83
CA THR A 573 -15.89 -15.83 28.12
C THR A 573 -16.19 -16.18 29.57
N GLU A 574 -15.14 -16.34 30.38
CA GLU A 574 -15.25 -16.79 31.76
C GLU A 574 -15.75 -15.68 32.67
N SER A 575 -16.88 -15.91 33.36
CA SER A 575 -17.49 -14.93 34.28
C SER A 575 -16.81 -14.87 35.66
N HIS A 576 -16.02 -15.89 36.01
CA HIS A 576 -15.30 -15.97 37.29
C HIS A 576 -13.97 -15.19 37.28
N VAL A 577 -13.48 -14.81 36.09
CA VAL A 577 -12.30 -13.96 35.92
C VAL A 577 -12.77 -12.52 35.99
N THR A 578 -12.40 -11.80 37.05
CA THR A 578 -12.82 -10.41 37.31
C THR A 578 -11.70 -9.40 37.13
N ASP A 579 -10.47 -9.90 37.05
CA ASP A 579 -9.26 -9.10 37.07
C ASP A 579 -8.85 -8.65 35.65
N VAL A 580 -9.40 -9.29 34.61
CA VAL A 580 -9.31 -8.94 33.18
C VAL A 580 -10.72 -8.84 32.61
N PRO A 581 -11.03 -7.84 31.75
CA PRO A 581 -12.35 -7.74 31.14
C PRO A 581 -12.53 -8.79 30.02
N GLN A 582 -13.77 -9.23 29.81
CA GLN A 582 -14.11 -10.18 28.74
C GLN A 582 -13.89 -9.59 27.34
N GLU A 583 -14.11 -8.28 27.20
CA GLU A 583 -13.93 -7.49 25.99
C GLU A 583 -13.08 -6.26 26.30
N LEU A 584 -12.08 -5.99 25.48
CA LEU A 584 -11.10 -4.92 25.67
C LEU A 584 -11.15 -3.95 24.49
N GLN A 585 -11.51 -2.70 24.76
CA GLN A 585 -11.35 -1.62 23.80
C GLN A 585 -9.94 -1.01 23.94
N ILE A 586 -9.26 -0.77 22.82
CA ILE A 586 -7.96 -0.08 22.83
C ILE A 586 -8.22 1.39 23.21
N PRO A 587 -7.60 1.92 24.28
CA PRO A 587 -7.84 3.28 24.72
C PRO A 587 -7.06 4.29 23.87
N HIS A 588 -7.62 5.48 23.69
CA HIS A 588 -7.03 6.55 22.87
C HIS A 588 -5.70 7.08 23.43
N ASN A 589 -5.43 6.90 24.71
CA ASN A 589 -4.18 7.32 25.36
C ASN A 589 -3.06 6.27 25.26
N LEU A 590 -3.19 5.24 24.42
CA LEU A 590 -2.16 4.22 24.20
C LEU A 590 -1.32 4.53 22.95
N TYR A 591 -0.03 4.72 23.16
CA TYR A 591 0.97 5.02 22.14
C TYR A 591 1.86 3.81 21.92
N VAL A 592 1.73 3.15 20.76
CA VAL A 592 2.55 1.98 20.41
C VAL A 592 3.64 2.40 19.44
N ILE A 593 4.87 2.02 19.75
CA ILE A 593 6.05 2.30 18.92
C ILE A 593 6.76 0.98 18.64
N GLY A 594 7.05 0.67 17.38
CA GLY A 594 7.85 -0.49 17.01
C GLY A 594 9.24 -0.09 16.52
N THR A 595 10.28 -0.81 16.92
CA THR A 595 11.65 -0.57 16.40
C THR A 595 12.07 -1.70 15.46
N ILE A 596 12.67 -1.33 14.32
CA ILE A 596 13.17 -2.26 13.30
C ILE A 596 14.63 -1.95 12.98
N ASN A 597 15.47 -2.98 13.00
CA ASN A 597 16.85 -2.91 12.52
C ASN A 597 16.89 -3.36 11.05
N VAL A 598 17.33 -2.48 10.15
CA VAL A 598 17.38 -2.74 8.69
C VAL A 598 18.50 -3.75 8.34
N ASP A 599 19.57 -3.76 9.12
CA ASP A 599 20.81 -4.49 8.89
C ASP A 599 20.65 -6.00 9.11
N GLU A 600 19.60 -6.43 9.81
CA GLU A 600 19.45 -7.79 10.36
C GLU A 600 18.08 -8.44 10.02
N THR A 601 17.26 -7.84 9.14
CA THR A 601 15.82 -8.22 9.05
C THR A 601 15.57 -9.69 8.67
N THR A 602 14.91 -10.44 9.56
CA THR A 602 14.47 -11.83 9.36
C THR A 602 13.08 -11.96 8.71
N HIS A 603 12.19 -10.97 8.88
CA HIS A 603 10.91 -10.90 8.18
C HIS A 603 10.62 -9.49 7.64
N SER A 604 10.19 -9.41 6.39
CA SER A 604 9.67 -8.18 5.80
C SER A 604 8.32 -7.83 6.44
N ILE A 605 8.13 -6.55 6.80
CA ILE A 605 6.84 -6.06 7.28
C ILE A 605 5.82 -6.07 6.14
N SER A 606 4.63 -6.62 6.38
CA SER A 606 3.56 -6.64 5.37
C SER A 606 2.91 -5.27 5.18
N ASP A 607 2.41 -4.99 3.98
CA ASP A 607 1.67 -3.76 3.66
C ASP A 607 0.50 -3.52 4.61
N LYS A 608 -0.12 -4.59 5.13
CA LYS A 608 -1.19 -4.50 6.14
C LYS A 608 -0.73 -3.77 7.42
N VAL A 609 0.51 -3.98 7.85
CA VAL A 609 1.05 -3.29 9.02
C VAL A 609 1.48 -1.87 8.65
N LEU A 610 2.15 -1.70 7.49
CA LEU A 610 2.63 -0.39 7.03
C LEU A 610 1.50 0.61 6.76
N ASP A 611 0.36 0.17 6.19
CA ASP A 611 -0.84 0.99 6.01
C ASP A 611 -1.39 1.52 7.35
N ARG A 612 -1.06 0.85 8.45
CA ARG A 612 -1.58 1.11 9.80
C ARG A 612 -0.57 1.79 10.73
N ALA A 613 0.62 2.15 10.27
CA ALA A 613 1.62 2.84 11.08
C ALA A 613 2.27 4.01 10.34
N PHE A 614 2.70 5.04 11.06
CA PHE A 614 3.69 5.97 10.50
C PHE A 614 5.06 5.33 10.54
N VAL A 615 5.80 5.37 9.43
CA VAL A 615 7.15 4.81 9.37
C VAL A 615 8.14 5.96 9.30
N MET A 616 8.99 6.06 10.33
CA MET A 616 10.07 7.04 10.41
C MET A 616 11.42 6.33 10.29
N THR A 617 12.28 6.88 9.44
CA THR A 617 13.64 6.38 9.24
C THR A 617 14.66 7.20 10.01
N LEU A 618 15.38 6.52 10.91
CA LEU A 618 16.46 7.06 11.72
C LEU A 618 17.81 6.55 11.19
N SER A 619 18.22 7.11 10.06
CA SER A 619 19.47 6.76 9.38
C SER A 619 20.53 7.85 9.45
N ASP A 620 20.17 9.10 9.77
CA ASP A 620 21.13 10.19 9.83
C ASP A 620 21.96 10.14 11.12
N VAL A 621 23.27 9.97 10.98
CA VAL A 621 24.24 9.93 12.08
C VAL A 621 25.09 11.19 12.00
N ASP A 622 24.88 12.12 12.94
CA ASP A 622 25.69 13.33 13.06
C ASP A 622 26.95 13.03 13.88
N LEU A 623 28.01 12.62 13.17
CA LEU A 623 29.29 12.33 13.78
C LEU A 623 29.98 13.57 14.37
N ASP A 624 29.72 14.77 13.83
CA ASP A 624 30.35 16.00 14.31
C ASP A 624 29.77 16.38 15.68
N GLN A 625 28.45 16.34 15.83
CA GLN A 625 27.79 16.54 17.12
C GLN A 625 28.19 15.46 18.13
N PHE A 626 28.25 14.19 17.70
CA PHE A 626 28.72 13.09 18.55
C PHE A 626 30.15 13.31 19.04
N TRP A 627 31.07 13.70 18.15
CA TRP A 627 32.44 13.98 18.53
C TRP A 627 32.53 15.16 19.48
N ASN A 628 31.77 16.23 19.24
CA ASN A 628 31.72 17.39 20.12
C ASN A 628 31.17 17.06 21.52
N ALA A 629 30.29 16.07 21.65
CA ALA A 629 29.79 15.59 22.93
C ALA A 629 30.69 14.54 23.61
N ALA A 630 31.62 13.91 22.88
CA ALA A 630 32.49 12.87 23.41
C ALA A 630 33.39 13.37 24.57
N GLU A 631 33.73 12.45 25.49
CA GLU A 631 34.63 12.74 26.61
C GLU A 631 35.99 13.31 26.12
N SER A 632 36.53 14.28 26.85
CA SER A 632 37.78 14.96 26.49
C SER A 632 38.96 14.00 26.30
N LYS A 633 39.01 12.90 27.07
CA LYS A 633 40.04 11.87 26.95
C LYS A 633 40.12 11.25 25.54
N TYR A 634 38.97 10.99 24.91
CA TYR A 634 38.93 10.44 23.55
C TYR A 634 39.38 11.48 22.53
N LYS A 635 38.94 12.74 22.69
CA LYS A 635 39.31 13.85 21.81
C LYS A 635 40.79 14.17 21.81
N ILE A 636 41.47 13.93 22.91
CA ILE A 636 42.92 14.16 23.05
C ILE A 636 43.68 12.97 22.47
N ALA A 637 43.27 11.74 22.80
CA ALA A 637 44.01 10.53 22.45
C ALA A 637 43.83 10.09 20.98
N LEU A 638 42.62 10.22 20.42
CA LEU A 638 42.19 9.48 19.22
C LEU A 638 41.88 10.36 17.98
N GLN A 639 42.50 11.53 17.85
CA GLN A 639 42.15 12.46 16.76
C GLN A 639 42.42 11.91 15.35
N GLU A 640 43.48 11.13 15.18
CA GLU A 640 43.86 10.59 13.87
C GLU A 640 42.96 9.42 13.49
N GLU A 641 42.72 8.53 14.44
CA GLU A 641 41.86 7.36 14.35
C GLU A 641 40.42 7.78 14.08
N TRP A 642 39.94 8.85 14.76
CA TRP A 642 38.64 9.45 14.50
C TRP A 642 38.47 9.87 13.04
N LYS A 643 39.46 10.57 12.46
CA LYS A 643 39.42 11.00 11.05
C LYS A 643 39.34 9.82 10.09
N MET A 644 40.03 8.72 10.39
CA MET A 644 39.96 7.49 9.59
C MET A 644 38.57 6.87 9.65
N LEU A 645 37.98 6.75 10.84
CA LEU A 645 36.63 6.22 11.03
C LEU A 645 35.55 7.12 10.43
N GLN A 646 35.71 8.46 10.52
CA GLN A 646 34.80 9.43 9.89
C GLN A 646 34.84 9.31 8.36
N THR A 647 36.03 9.16 7.78
CA THR A 647 36.18 8.94 6.33
C THR A 647 35.49 7.65 5.89
N LEU A 648 35.71 6.56 6.63
CA LEU A 648 35.05 5.28 6.36
C LEU A 648 33.52 5.39 6.46
N HIS A 649 33.01 6.08 7.49
CA HIS A 649 31.58 6.29 7.66
C HIS A 649 30.96 7.02 6.46
N VAL A 650 31.59 8.08 5.95
CA VAL A 650 31.13 8.84 4.77
C VAL A 650 31.15 8.01 3.49
N LYS A 651 32.13 7.12 3.34
CA LYS A 651 32.18 6.20 2.19
C LYS A 651 31.00 5.21 2.22
N LEU A 652 30.72 4.65 3.40
CA LEU A 652 29.65 3.67 3.61
C LEU A 652 28.25 4.30 3.53
N SER A 653 28.07 5.56 3.97
CA SER A 653 26.75 6.20 4.04
C SER A 653 26.10 6.40 2.68
N ARG A 654 26.90 6.56 1.61
CA ARG A 654 26.42 6.65 0.21
C ARG A 654 25.68 5.40 -0.26
N TYR A 655 25.86 4.28 0.45
CA TYR A 655 25.28 2.98 0.14
C TYR A 655 24.37 2.47 1.27
N GLU A 656 24.03 3.32 2.25
CA GLU A 656 23.23 2.95 3.44
C GLU A 656 23.85 1.81 4.28
N LEU A 657 25.18 1.66 4.22
CA LEU A 657 25.95 0.62 4.95
C LEU A 657 26.79 1.21 6.09
N HIS A 658 26.55 2.47 6.46
CA HIS A 658 27.24 3.13 7.58
C HIS A 658 26.80 2.57 8.92
N PHE A 659 27.54 2.90 9.98
CA PHE A 659 27.30 2.40 11.33
C PHE A 659 26.88 3.52 12.29
N GLY A 660 26.02 3.18 13.25
CA GLY A 660 25.46 4.14 14.22
C GLY A 660 26.39 4.48 15.40
N TYR A 661 25.91 5.37 16.27
CA TYR A 661 26.64 5.87 17.44
C TYR A 661 27.18 4.78 18.37
N ARG A 662 26.41 3.69 18.59
CA ARG A 662 26.84 2.57 19.44
C ARG A 662 28.11 1.91 18.92
N THR A 663 28.12 1.55 17.63
CA THR A 663 29.30 0.93 17.00
C THR A 663 30.48 1.89 17.02
N MET A 664 30.27 3.17 16.71
CA MET A 664 31.32 4.19 16.83
C MET A 664 31.91 4.27 18.24
N ASN A 665 31.07 4.31 19.29
CA ASN A 665 31.52 4.38 20.68
C ASN A 665 32.29 3.12 21.11
N GLU A 666 31.86 1.92 20.70
CA GLU A 666 32.60 0.68 20.96
C GLU A 666 33.99 0.69 20.30
N MET A 667 34.08 1.17 19.06
CA MET A 667 35.35 1.33 18.35
C MET A 667 36.27 2.31 19.07
N LEU A 668 35.77 3.49 19.45
CA LEU A 668 36.55 4.48 20.21
C LEU A 668 37.03 3.95 21.56
N ARG A 669 36.19 3.20 22.29
CA ARG A 669 36.59 2.58 23.56
C ARG A 669 37.70 1.57 23.39
N LYS A 670 37.65 0.71 22.36
CA LYS A 670 38.73 -0.25 22.08
C LYS A 670 40.03 0.45 21.68
N LEU A 671 39.94 1.48 20.84
CA LEU A 671 41.09 2.27 20.42
C LEU A 671 41.73 3.01 21.59
N TYR A 672 40.92 3.59 22.48
CA TYR A 672 41.40 4.26 23.68
C TYR A 672 42.05 3.27 24.65
N ALA A 673 41.43 2.11 24.87
CA ALA A 673 42.02 1.05 25.69
C ALA A 673 43.37 0.56 25.12
N ASN A 674 43.53 0.52 23.79
CA ASN A 674 44.82 0.25 23.16
C ASN A 674 45.83 1.38 23.45
N GLU A 675 45.42 2.65 23.37
CA GLU A 675 46.31 3.79 23.67
C GLU A 675 46.84 3.75 25.11
N GLU A 676 46.04 3.24 26.05
CA GLU A 676 46.42 3.06 27.46
C GLU A 676 47.33 1.85 27.74
N LEU A 677 47.57 0.98 26.76
CA LEU A 677 48.50 -0.15 26.91
C LEU A 677 49.97 0.30 26.94
N ASP A 678 50.81 -0.48 27.62
CA ASP A 678 52.26 -0.29 27.60
C ASP A 678 52.81 -0.37 26.17
N SER A 679 53.81 0.45 25.86
CA SER A 679 54.39 0.58 24.51
C SER A 679 54.83 -0.74 23.88
N ASP A 680 55.19 -1.72 24.70
CA ASP A 680 55.75 -3.00 24.26
C ASP A 680 54.67 -3.97 23.75
N ILE A 681 53.40 -3.74 24.10
CA ILE A 681 52.25 -4.60 23.72
C ILE A 681 51.15 -3.83 22.97
N ARG A 682 51.24 -2.50 22.95
CA ARG A 682 50.29 -1.61 22.26
C ARG A 682 50.41 -1.73 20.75
N MET A 683 49.28 -1.87 20.06
CA MET A 683 49.25 -1.80 18.59
C MET A 683 49.49 -0.36 18.13
N GLU A 684 50.16 -0.21 16.98
CA GLU A 684 50.27 1.07 16.30
C GLU A 684 48.88 1.60 15.91
N LYS A 685 48.73 2.93 15.86
CA LYS A 685 47.42 3.58 15.65
C LYS A 685 46.65 3.05 14.43
N LYS A 686 47.34 2.95 13.29
CA LYS A 686 46.78 2.44 12.04
C LYS A 686 46.41 0.97 12.12
N GLU A 687 47.25 0.16 12.77
CA GLU A 687 46.98 -1.27 12.98
C GLU A 687 45.75 -1.45 13.88
N ALA A 688 45.64 -0.68 14.95
CA ALA A 688 44.48 -0.73 15.84
C ALA A 688 43.18 -0.36 15.11
N VAL A 689 43.20 0.66 14.24
CA VAL A 689 42.05 1.03 13.40
C VAL A 689 41.72 -0.06 12.39
N ASP A 690 42.72 -0.63 11.70
CA ASP A 690 42.54 -1.72 10.74
C ASP A 690 41.84 -2.94 11.39
N ARG A 691 42.32 -3.37 12.56
CA ARG A 691 41.71 -4.45 13.34
C ARG A 691 40.27 -4.15 13.70
N VAL A 692 40.00 -2.95 14.20
CA VAL A 692 38.65 -2.54 14.61
C VAL A 692 37.68 -2.51 13.41
N ILE A 693 38.13 -2.06 12.24
CA ILE A 693 37.32 -2.07 11.01
C ILE A 693 36.99 -3.50 10.59
N ALA A 694 38.00 -4.38 10.55
CA ALA A 694 37.83 -5.79 10.20
C ALA A 694 36.90 -6.54 11.16
N GLU A 695 36.90 -6.19 12.45
CA GLU A 695 36.09 -6.86 13.48
C GLU A 695 34.67 -6.29 13.65
N LYS A 696 34.45 -4.99 13.39
CA LYS A 696 33.17 -4.32 13.72
C LYS A 696 32.42 -3.76 12.53
N VAL A 697 33.11 -3.42 11.44
CA VAL A 697 32.51 -2.77 10.27
C VAL A 697 32.33 -3.76 9.13
N LEU A 698 33.42 -4.37 8.66
CA LEU A 698 33.36 -5.31 7.53
C LEU A 698 32.41 -6.50 7.74
N PRO A 699 32.24 -7.07 8.95
CA PRO A 699 31.33 -8.19 9.17
C PRO A 699 29.86 -7.92 8.83
N LYS A 700 29.49 -6.65 8.73
CA LYS A 700 28.13 -6.20 8.40
C LYS A 700 27.96 -5.83 6.93
N ILE A 701 29.06 -5.75 6.17
CA ILE A 701 29.02 -5.42 4.74
C ILE A 701 28.61 -6.67 3.95
N ARG A 702 27.53 -6.54 3.19
CA ARG A 702 27.03 -7.52 2.24
C ARG A 702 26.35 -6.78 1.08
N GLY A 703 26.38 -7.35 -0.12
CA GLY A 703 25.72 -6.72 -1.26
C GLY A 703 25.95 -7.46 -2.58
N ASP A 704 25.19 -7.03 -3.59
CA ASP A 704 25.32 -7.45 -4.98
C ASP A 704 26.20 -6.46 -5.75
N GLU A 705 26.16 -6.50 -7.08
CA GLU A 705 26.94 -5.59 -7.93
C GLU A 705 26.71 -4.10 -7.65
N ARG A 706 25.66 -3.71 -6.91
CA ARG A 706 25.44 -2.30 -6.51
C ARG A 706 26.56 -1.76 -5.61
N ILE A 707 27.22 -2.62 -4.84
CA ILE A 707 28.32 -2.22 -3.94
C ILE A 707 29.71 -2.36 -4.58
N ASP A 708 29.79 -2.67 -5.88
CA ASP A 708 31.08 -2.88 -6.56
C ASP A 708 32.00 -1.66 -6.51
N ALA A 709 31.43 -0.48 -6.80
CA ALA A 709 32.14 0.79 -6.71
C ALA A 709 32.58 1.11 -5.27
N LEU A 710 31.77 0.73 -4.27
CA LEU A 710 32.12 0.88 -2.85
C LEU A 710 33.32 0.00 -2.49
N LEU A 711 33.30 -1.28 -2.87
CA LEU A 711 34.40 -2.20 -2.56
C LEU A 711 35.69 -1.75 -3.22
N THR A 712 35.64 -1.30 -4.47
CA THR A 712 36.81 -0.73 -5.16
C THR A 712 37.37 0.47 -4.40
N ASP A 713 36.52 1.42 -4.02
CA ASP A 713 36.93 2.60 -3.25
C ASP A 713 37.48 2.26 -1.85
N LEU A 714 36.90 1.26 -1.17
CA LEU A 714 37.39 0.77 0.12
C LEU A 714 38.72 0.03 0.00
N ILE A 715 38.94 -0.73 -1.08
CA ILE A 715 40.20 -1.42 -1.35
C ILE A 715 41.32 -0.39 -1.56
N ASP A 716 41.10 0.58 -2.43
CA ASP A 716 42.08 1.63 -2.73
C ASP A 716 42.41 2.44 -1.46
N TRP A 717 41.37 2.77 -0.68
CA TRP A 717 41.53 3.47 0.59
C TRP A 717 42.29 2.64 1.64
N ALA A 718 41.93 1.37 1.82
CA ALA A 718 42.59 0.49 2.80
C ALA A 718 44.05 0.21 2.41
N ALA A 719 44.34 -0.02 1.12
CA ALA A 719 45.69 -0.21 0.61
C ALA A 719 46.57 1.03 0.83
N ALA A 720 46.04 2.22 0.53
CA ALA A 720 46.77 3.47 0.73
C ALA A 720 47.00 3.80 2.22
N LEU A 721 46.04 3.47 3.10
CA LEU A 721 46.09 3.86 4.50
C LEU A 721 46.87 2.87 5.37
N PHE A 722 46.63 1.57 5.20
CA PHE A 722 47.13 0.48 6.06
C PHE A 722 48.23 -0.38 5.41
N GLY A 723 48.30 -0.40 4.07
CA GLY A 723 49.31 -1.17 3.32
C GLY A 723 48.98 -2.66 3.14
N ASP A 724 49.93 -3.40 2.54
CA ASP A 724 49.73 -4.78 2.05
C ASP A 724 49.46 -5.83 3.16
N GLY A 725 49.82 -5.53 4.41
CA GLY A 725 49.60 -6.41 5.57
C GLY A 725 48.24 -6.25 6.25
N SER A 726 47.36 -5.40 5.72
CA SER A 726 46.07 -5.05 6.32
C SER A 726 45.08 -6.21 6.33
N GLU A 727 44.47 -6.44 7.48
CA GLU A 727 43.40 -7.42 7.65
C GLU A 727 42.13 -6.96 6.92
N SER A 728 41.80 -5.66 6.99
CA SER A 728 40.66 -5.10 6.27
C SER A 728 40.83 -5.25 4.76
N LEU A 729 42.03 -4.93 4.22
CA LEU A 729 42.32 -5.05 2.80
C LEU A 729 42.17 -6.50 2.31
N TYR A 730 42.70 -7.46 3.07
CA TYR A 730 42.56 -8.89 2.76
C TYR A 730 41.07 -9.29 2.64
N HIS A 731 40.24 -8.89 3.60
CA HIS A 731 38.81 -9.19 3.55
C HIS A 731 38.10 -8.50 2.39
N LEU A 732 38.41 -7.24 2.12
CA LEU A 732 37.81 -6.47 1.01
C LEU A 732 38.17 -7.07 -0.37
N LEU A 733 39.44 -7.43 -0.59
CA LEU A 733 39.89 -8.09 -1.83
C LEU A 733 39.19 -9.43 -2.04
N ARG A 734 39.06 -10.23 -0.97
CA ARG A 734 38.29 -11.48 -1.02
C ARG A 734 36.82 -11.21 -1.39
N MET A 735 36.19 -10.25 -0.72
CA MET A 735 34.79 -9.89 -0.96
C MET A 735 34.56 -9.41 -2.40
N LYS A 736 35.46 -8.58 -2.94
CA LYS A 736 35.45 -8.15 -4.35
C LYS A 736 35.59 -9.34 -5.30
N GLY A 737 36.52 -10.26 -5.02
CA GLY A 737 36.68 -11.46 -5.84
C GLY A 737 35.47 -12.39 -5.81
N GLU A 738 34.75 -12.47 -4.69
CA GLU A 738 33.48 -13.19 -4.61
C GLU A 738 32.37 -12.48 -5.39
N LEU A 739 32.30 -11.14 -5.29
CA LEU A 739 31.37 -10.33 -6.05
C LEU A 739 31.54 -10.50 -7.57
N ASP A 740 32.79 -10.45 -8.05
CA ASP A 740 33.11 -10.61 -9.48
C ASP A 740 32.78 -12.01 -10.01
N ARG A 741 32.90 -13.03 -9.16
CA ARG A 741 32.65 -14.44 -9.54
C ARG A 741 31.19 -14.84 -9.46
N TYR A 742 30.47 -14.35 -8.45
CA TYR A 742 29.15 -14.86 -8.08
C TYR A 742 28.04 -13.80 -8.15
N GLY A 743 28.37 -12.53 -8.41
CA GLY A 743 27.42 -11.42 -8.48
C GLY A 743 26.93 -10.93 -7.11
N ALA A 744 27.41 -11.52 -6.01
CA ALA A 744 27.15 -11.09 -4.63
C ALA A 744 28.32 -11.43 -3.70
N THR A 745 28.43 -10.71 -2.58
CA THR A 745 29.43 -10.96 -1.54
C THR A 745 28.89 -10.74 -0.13
N GLN A 746 29.49 -11.43 0.84
CA GLN A 746 29.25 -11.29 2.26
C GLN A 746 30.53 -11.60 3.06
N PHE A 747 30.66 -10.98 4.23
CA PHE A 747 31.81 -11.22 5.09
C PHE A 747 31.84 -12.64 5.67
N TRP A 748 30.73 -13.12 6.23
CA TRP A 748 30.61 -14.48 6.77
C TRP A 748 30.30 -15.49 5.66
N ARG A 749 30.89 -16.68 5.72
CA ARG A 749 30.64 -17.76 4.76
C ARG A 749 29.53 -18.68 5.22
#